data_AF-A0A538C6P6-F1
#
_entry.id   AF-A0A538C6P6-F1
#
_cell.length_a   1.000
_cell.length_b   1.000
_cell.length_c   1.000
_cell.angle_alpha   90.00
_cell.angle_beta   90.00
_cell.angle_gamma   90.00
#
_symmetry.space_group_name_H-M   'P 1'
#
loop_
_entity.id
_entity.type
_entity.pdbx_description
1 polymer ?
#
loop_
_entity_poly.entity_id
_entity_poly.type
_entity_poly.pdbx_seq_one_letter_code
_entity_poly.pdbx_strand_id
1 'polypeptide(L)'
;MASAEVISGGNIEPRALEEEMRTAYLDYAMSVIVGRALPDVRDGLKPVHRRVLYAMNELGLGPTRPYAKCAKIVGEVMGNYHPHGDTAIYDALVRMAQDFSMRSELVDGQGNFGSVDDDPPAAMRYCVVGETRVQLLHGTMRIEDLAAGLQPDSEREIDLTVLDRLGRSVRASRIFHSGDHPTLKVRTSEGFELTGTRNHPVLCLVEMVGVPLLLWKRLDELRPGDRVVLSRTPRTPARGIDRSEGSLALLLGAFVSEGWATTTRAGFNNVDRAFFESVVAAYDEHVGGPRYIAERVIRSGSTLYELDVQDTAILRKSALAFLVDQRRAQKRIPEAVWLGSQAFRRAFLRALFTGDGSSSLLPGKTIQISYSSFSEELCREVQRLLLEFGIVSRRCRPSARGEHKLVITNRRDARLFCKRIGFSGRKQLKLRRDLNAVPRASRALSRDHVPFVGAYIRGAAGGPWTDRDWLRRHNIDRIERWERDADQIRGRIASAEVLRVVEPLLVGDHYYSEVASIEPAGVRPVYSLRVDTRDHAFLTDGFISHNTEARLARIATEMLRDLDMDTVDFAPNYDGSRQEPLVLPARFPNLLVNGSSGIAVGMATNIPPHNLREVIAATIAYLEDPEISSEGLMKHMKGPDFPTGGIILGRAGIRDAYETGRGRVRVQARAHIEPLKQGKEAIVVTELPFMVKKGGDGGLIPKIADLVKDGRIPEIANLEDHSDKRGMRVIIELKRDAIPKVVLNKLYKHTPMQSTFGVNMVALVDNVPRTLDLRAVIHNYVAHQREVVVRRTKHELAEKEARAHILQGLLIALDNLDAIIELIRASRDRDAARMQLVERFELSQVQATAILDLRLSQLTALEADAIKQEHADVTERIGELRAILGDEARVLDVIKEELGEISERFGEERRTEISASEDEIDIEDLIADQQMVITITQSGYIKALPLATYRQQQRGGRGVTGMDMKDGDFIEHLFVCSSHDFLLFFSNRGKVYRSKVYELPEASRTAKGRALVNILPLREDERIQAVVSTRDFTETKYLMFATRGGTVKKTELGAYNTPIKADGIIAINIRDDDELLAVRAVDPDDEVIMVSRAGLTVRFAESDVRPMGRDTTGVRGMDVGSDGRVIAMDIARDDMDLLVLTENGYGKRTQIGQYRMTKRGAKGVKTIGLTERKGGLAGALVVREHQELVFISVGGMVQRTAAGGISRQGRSATGVRVMNLKEDDLVSAVALVVDTGDEEVEAPAGTGRDGSSPPDSAQGDASA
;
A
#
# COMPACT_ATOMS: atom_id res chain seq x y z
N MET A 1 40.83 33.10 -53.72
CA MET A 1 39.65 32.49 -54.36
C MET A 1 39.28 31.23 -53.61
N ALA A 2 38.24 31.31 -52.80
CA ALA A 2 37.28 30.24 -52.49
C ALA A 2 36.21 30.91 -51.63
N SER A 3 35.12 31.25 -52.28
CA SER A 3 33.89 31.83 -51.74
C SER A 3 33.30 30.92 -50.67
N ALA A 4 33.27 31.39 -49.42
CA ALA A 4 32.29 30.91 -48.47
C ALA A 4 30.98 31.61 -48.80
N GLU A 5 30.04 30.85 -49.36
CA GLU A 5 28.68 31.32 -49.63
C GLU A 5 28.05 31.88 -48.36
N VAL A 6 27.58 33.12 -48.48
CA VAL A 6 26.73 33.78 -47.50
C VAL A 6 25.43 32.98 -47.45
N ILE A 7 25.10 32.44 -46.26
CA ILE A 7 23.77 31.91 -45.96
C ILE A 7 22.81 33.10 -46.00
N SER A 8 22.27 33.41 -47.18
CA SER A 8 21.27 34.45 -47.37
C SER A 8 19.88 33.87 -47.06
N GLY A 9 19.35 34.19 -45.88
CA GLY A 9 17.98 33.84 -45.53
C GLY A 9 17.57 33.95 -44.06
N GLY A 10 18.45 34.39 -43.15
CA GLY A 10 18.10 34.62 -41.74
C GLY A 10 18.85 35.81 -41.15
N ASN A 11 18.25 36.50 -40.20
CA ASN A 11 18.93 37.53 -39.41
C ASN A 11 20.11 36.89 -38.67
N ILE A 12 21.32 37.29 -39.02
CA ILE A 12 22.53 36.90 -38.30
C ILE A 12 22.75 37.94 -37.20
N GLU A 13 22.33 37.63 -35.99
CA GLU A 13 22.57 38.47 -34.80
C GLU A 13 23.82 37.98 -34.05
N PRO A 14 24.83 38.84 -33.81
CA PRO A 14 25.91 38.50 -32.89
C PRO A 14 25.37 38.44 -31.46
N ARG A 15 25.37 37.25 -30.85
CA ARG A 15 24.96 37.02 -29.45
C ARG A 15 26.12 36.50 -28.60
N ALA A 16 26.18 36.94 -27.34
CA ALA A 16 27.09 36.36 -26.37
C ALA A 16 26.64 34.93 -26.05
N LEU A 17 27.58 33.97 -26.03
CA LEU A 17 27.27 32.55 -25.83
C LEU A 17 26.48 32.29 -24.53
N GLU A 18 26.80 33.02 -23.46
CA GLU A 18 26.11 32.92 -22.16
C GLU A 18 24.64 33.37 -22.25
N GLU A 19 24.37 34.43 -23.01
CA GLU A 19 23.02 34.97 -23.20
C GLU A 19 22.17 34.05 -24.08
N GLU A 20 22.78 33.49 -25.12
CA GLU A 20 22.16 32.48 -25.99
C GLU A 20 21.86 31.19 -25.23
N MET A 21 22.83 30.67 -24.46
CA MET A 21 22.62 29.49 -23.63
C MET A 21 21.52 29.70 -22.59
N ARG A 22 21.44 30.88 -21.97
CA ARG A 22 20.37 31.20 -21.01
C ARG A 22 19.01 31.27 -21.70
N THR A 23 18.92 31.94 -22.85
CA THR A 23 17.67 32.09 -23.61
C THR A 23 17.20 30.75 -24.13
N ALA A 24 18.07 29.99 -24.81
CA ALA A 24 17.75 28.66 -25.30
C ALA A 24 17.38 27.68 -24.16
N TYR A 25 18.01 27.78 -22.99
CA TYR A 25 17.63 26.99 -21.82
C TYR A 25 16.24 27.38 -21.30
N LEU A 26 15.93 28.67 -21.21
CA LEU A 26 14.60 29.14 -20.79
C LEU A 26 13.52 28.75 -21.80
N ASP A 27 13.78 28.88 -23.09
CA ASP A 27 12.85 28.50 -24.16
C ASP A 27 12.61 26.98 -24.16
N TYR A 28 13.67 26.18 -24.02
CA TYR A 28 13.56 24.74 -23.84
C TYR A 28 12.77 24.38 -22.58
N ALA A 29 13.09 25.00 -21.44
CA ALA A 29 12.40 24.78 -20.18
C ALA A 29 10.90 25.09 -20.30
N MET A 30 10.55 26.25 -20.88
CA MET A 30 9.17 26.66 -21.12
C MET A 30 8.46 25.69 -22.09
N SER A 31 9.11 25.26 -23.17
CA SER A 31 8.53 24.27 -24.08
C SER A 31 8.25 22.92 -23.40
N VAL A 32 9.10 22.50 -22.46
CA VAL A 32 8.92 21.25 -21.70
C VAL A 32 7.80 21.42 -20.66
N ILE A 33 7.75 22.58 -20.00
CA ILE A 33 6.74 22.90 -19.00
C ILE A 33 5.34 22.91 -19.64
N VAL A 34 5.17 23.68 -20.71
CA VAL A 34 3.88 23.84 -21.42
C VAL A 34 3.51 22.58 -22.20
N GLY A 35 4.48 21.98 -22.90
CA GLY A 35 4.22 20.87 -23.81
C GLY A 35 4.12 19.49 -23.15
N ARG A 36 4.47 19.33 -21.86
CA ARG A 36 4.56 18.00 -21.24
C ARG A 36 4.19 17.92 -19.76
N ALA A 37 4.62 18.89 -18.94
CA ALA A 37 4.77 18.65 -17.51
C ALA A 37 3.57 19.08 -16.64
N LEU A 38 2.96 20.23 -16.94
CA LEU A 38 1.90 20.83 -16.13
C LEU A 38 0.50 20.63 -16.76
N PRO A 39 -0.56 20.51 -15.94
CA PRO A 39 -1.93 20.57 -16.43
C PRO A 39 -2.32 22.00 -16.83
N ASP A 40 -3.28 22.14 -17.74
CA ASP A 40 -3.96 23.41 -18.01
C ASP A 40 -5.11 23.59 -17.01
N VAL A 41 -5.32 24.81 -16.50
CA VAL A 41 -6.35 25.09 -15.50
C VAL A 41 -7.77 24.82 -16.02
N ARG A 42 -7.98 24.95 -17.34
CA ARG A 42 -9.31 24.90 -17.98
C ARG A 42 -9.90 23.49 -17.98
N ASP A 43 -9.10 22.48 -18.36
CA ASP A 43 -9.53 21.08 -18.43
C ASP A 43 -8.86 20.17 -17.39
N GLY A 44 -7.85 20.67 -16.69
CA GLY A 44 -7.08 19.93 -15.70
C GLY A 44 -6.19 18.82 -16.24
N LEU A 45 -6.02 18.74 -17.56
CA LEU A 45 -5.28 17.67 -18.22
C LEU A 45 -3.91 18.16 -18.69
N LYS A 46 -2.95 17.23 -18.69
CA LYS A 46 -1.67 17.41 -19.39
C LYS A 46 -1.87 17.14 -20.88
N PRO A 47 -0.99 17.68 -21.76
CA PRO A 47 -1.10 17.47 -23.20
C PRO A 47 -1.24 16.00 -23.61
N VAL A 48 -0.47 15.08 -23.00
CA VAL A 48 -0.56 13.64 -23.30
C VAL A 48 -1.92 13.04 -22.91
N HIS A 49 -2.54 13.48 -21.82
CA HIS A 49 -3.87 12.99 -21.42
C HIS A 49 -4.94 13.43 -22.42
N ARG A 50 -4.92 14.70 -22.85
CA ARG A 50 -5.86 15.22 -23.87
C ARG A 50 -5.75 14.44 -25.17
N ARG A 51 -4.53 14.23 -25.66
CA ARG A 51 -4.28 13.48 -26.90
C ARG A 51 -4.79 12.04 -26.83
N VAL A 52 -4.64 11.36 -25.69
CA VAL A 52 -5.20 10.02 -25.49
C VAL A 52 -6.72 10.05 -25.56
N LEU A 53 -7.40 10.93 -24.82
CA LEU A 53 -8.86 11.01 -24.84
C LEU A 53 -9.40 11.41 -26.23
N TYR A 54 -8.75 12.36 -26.89
CA TYR A 54 -9.11 12.81 -28.24
C TYR A 54 -8.95 11.69 -29.27
N ALA A 55 -7.81 10.99 -29.28
CA ALA A 55 -7.60 9.85 -30.17
C ALA A 55 -8.61 8.72 -29.91
N MET A 56 -8.96 8.45 -28.64
CA MET A 56 -10.00 7.47 -28.31
C MET A 56 -11.39 7.91 -28.82
N ASN A 57 -11.68 9.20 -28.81
CA ASN A 57 -12.91 9.77 -29.36
C ASN A 57 -12.97 9.59 -30.89
N GLU A 58 -11.90 9.93 -31.61
CA GLU A 58 -11.82 9.75 -33.07
C GLU A 58 -11.92 8.28 -33.49
N LEU A 59 -11.35 7.38 -32.68
CA LEU A 59 -11.49 5.92 -32.88
C LEU A 59 -12.90 5.41 -32.55
N GLY A 60 -13.79 6.25 -32.03
CA GLY A 60 -15.16 5.90 -31.65
C GLY A 60 -15.23 4.95 -30.46
N LEU A 61 -14.28 4.99 -29.52
CA LEU A 61 -14.17 4.08 -28.37
C LEU A 61 -15.03 4.52 -27.18
N GLY A 62 -16.30 4.84 -27.44
CA GLY A 62 -17.23 5.27 -26.40
C GLY A 62 -17.54 4.20 -25.35
N PRO A 63 -18.18 4.56 -24.22
CA PRO A 63 -18.39 3.65 -23.08
C PRO A 63 -19.28 2.45 -23.36
N THR A 64 -20.12 2.51 -24.41
CA THR A 64 -20.99 1.40 -24.83
C THR A 64 -20.36 0.52 -25.90
N ARG A 65 -19.17 0.89 -26.39
CA ARG A 65 -18.46 0.19 -27.45
C ARG A 65 -17.58 -0.93 -26.88
N PRO A 66 -17.21 -1.92 -27.70
CA PRO A 66 -16.23 -2.92 -27.30
C PRO A 66 -14.89 -2.27 -26.94
N TYR A 67 -14.16 -2.89 -26.01
CA TYR A 67 -12.80 -2.45 -25.69
C TYR A 67 -11.88 -2.62 -26.90
N ALA A 68 -10.92 -1.72 -27.05
CA ALA A 68 -9.84 -1.84 -28.03
C ALA A 68 -8.52 -2.17 -27.33
N LYS A 69 -7.57 -2.77 -28.06
CA LYS A 69 -6.20 -2.90 -27.56
C LYS A 69 -5.63 -1.55 -27.17
N CYS A 70 -4.96 -1.47 -26.02
CA CYS A 70 -4.25 -0.25 -25.62
C CYS A 70 -3.24 0.19 -26.67
N ALA A 71 -2.61 -0.73 -27.41
CA ALA A 71 -1.68 -0.35 -28.47
C ALA A 71 -2.33 0.24 -29.72
N LYS A 72 -3.62 -0.04 -29.97
CA LYS A 72 -4.35 0.66 -31.03
C LYS A 72 -4.46 2.14 -30.65
N ILE A 73 -4.83 2.41 -29.40
CA ILE A 73 -4.94 3.77 -28.85
C ILE A 73 -3.57 4.46 -28.83
N VAL A 74 -2.55 3.82 -28.25
CA VAL A 74 -1.19 4.37 -28.19
C VAL A 74 -0.61 4.58 -29.59
N GLY A 75 -0.85 3.66 -30.53
CA GLY A 75 -0.43 3.78 -31.91
C GLY A 75 -1.07 4.96 -32.63
N GLU A 76 -2.37 5.18 -32.41
CA GLU A 76 -3.10 6.34 -32.95
C GLU A 76 -2.52 7.66 -32.41
N VAL A 77 -2.31 7.73 -31.08
CA VAL A 77 -1.72 8.91 -30.44
C VAL A 77 -0.30 9.17 -30.93
N MET A 78 0.53 8.13 -31.01
CA MET A 78 1.92 8.25 -31.46
C MET A 78 2.01 8.63 -32.93
N GLY A 79 1.16 8.05 -33.79
CA GLY A 79 1.19 8.29 -35.23
C GLY A 79 0.67 9.67 -35.63
N ASN A 80 -0.29 10.22 -34.87
CA ASN A 80 -1.00 11.43 -35.27
C ASN A 80 -0.74 12.64 -34.34
N TYR A 81 -0.42 12.43 -33.05
CA TYR A 81 -0.48 13.52 -32.05
C TYR A 81 0.75 13.64 -31.15
N HIS A 82 1.58 12.60 -31.02
CA HIS A 82 2.65 12.58 -30.03
C HIS A 82 4.00 12.17 -30.62
N PRO A 83 4.97 13.11 -30.74
CA PRO A 83 6.25 12.86 -31.42
C PRO A 83 7.27 12.07 -30.56
N HIS A 84 6.85 11.45 -29.46
CA HIS A 84 7.73 10.76 -28.50
C HIS A 84 7.30 9.30 -28.29
N GLY A 85 8.14 8.55 -27.57
CA GLY A 85 7.98 7.10 -27.42
C GLY A 85 6.65 6.66 -26.81
N ASP A 86 6.22 5.47 -27.24
CA ASP A 86 4.99 4.78 -26.84
C ASP A 86 4.79 4.65 -25.31
N THR A 87 5.88 4.53 -24.55
CA THR A 87 5.85 4.28 -23.10
C THR A 87 5.19 5.43 -22.35
N ALA A 88 5.48 6.68 -22.69
CA ALA A 88 4.89 7.84 -21.99
C ALA A 88 3.38 7.95 -22.22
N ILE A 89 2.92 7.60 -23.43
CA ILE A 89 1.50 7.55 -23.79
C ILE A 89 0.82 6.40 -23.05
N TYR A 90 1.48 5.24 -22.99
CA TYR A 90 0.93 4.09 -22.30
C TYR A 90 0.81 4.30 -20.79
N ASP A 91 1.83 4.87 -20.14
CA ASP A 91 1.79 5.20 -18.71
C ASP A 91 0.68 6.20 -18.39
N ALA A 92 0.47 7.19 -19.27
CA ALA A 92 -0.64 8.13 -19.18
C ALA A 92 -2.00 7.43 -19.27
N LEU A 93 -2.19 6.57 -20.28
CA LEU A 93 -3.41 5.78 -20.46
C LEU A 93 -3.66 4.88 -19.25
N VAL A 94 -2.62 4.22 -18.75
CA VAL A 94 -2.70 3.32 -17.59
C VAL A 94 -3.15 4.07 -16.34
N ARG A 95 -2.55 5.22 -16.03
CA ARG A 95 -2.94 6.03 -14.86
C ARG A 95 -4.39 6.49 -14.92
N MET A 96 -4.91 6.78 -16.12
CA MET A 96 -6.31 7.15 -16.33
C MET A 96 -7.30 5.99 -16.12
N ALA A 97 -6.79 4.75 -16.06
CA ALA A 97 -7.56 3.52 -15.85
C ALA A 97 -7.32 2.85 -14.49
N GLN A 98 -6.65 3.53 -13.55
CA GLN A 98 -6.33 3.00 -12.22
C GLN A 98 -7.23 3.62 -11.15
N ASP A 99 -8.06 2.79 -10.52
CA ASP A 99 -8.98 3.12 -9.41
C ASP A 99 -8.28 3.65 -8.14
N PHE A 100 -6.98 3.39 -7.99
CA PHE A 100 -6.15 3.89 -6.88
C PHE A 100 -5.32 5.13 -7.24
N SER A 101 -5.27 5.53 -8.51
CA SER A 101 -4.52 6.71 -8.99
C SER A 101 -5.44 7.92 -9.22
N MET A 102 -6.64 7.70 -9.74
CA MET A 102 -7.63 8.74 -10.01
C MET A 102 -8.88 8.54 -9.14
N ARG A 103 -9.53 9.64 -8.76
CA ARG A 103 -10.82 9.57 -8.05
C ARG A 103 -11.96 9.19 -8.97
N SER A 104 -11.90 9.64 -10.23
CA SER A 104 -12.84 9.35 -11.32
C SER A 104 -12.05 8.95 -12.56
N GLU A 105 -12.03 7.66 -12.89
CA GLU A 105 -11.33 7.12 -14.06
C GLU A 105 -11.82 7.76 -15.36
N LEU A 106 -10.87 8.14 -16.22
CA LEU A 106 -11.17 8.68 -17.56
C LEU A 106 -11.06 7.60 -18.65
N VAL A 107 -10.40 6.48 -18.34
CA VAL A 107 -10.27 5.33 -19.21
C VAL A 107 -10.82 4.11 -18.47
N ASP A 108 -11.73 3.38 -19.11
CA ASP A 108 -12.22 2.10 -18.61
C ASP A 108 -11.29 1.00 -19.14
N GLY A 109 -10.48 0.45 -18.23
CA GLY A 109 -9.45 -0.55 -18.52
C GLY A 109 -9.95 -1.98 -18.28
N GLN A 110 -9.81 -2.84 -19.28
CA GLN A 110 -9.95 -4.29 -19.13
C GLN A 110 -8.59 -4.98 -19.18
N GLY A 111 -8.16 -5.52 -18.04
CA GLY A 111 -6.89 -6.23 -17.88
C GLY A 111 -6.11 -5.82 -16.65
N ASN A 112 -4.84 -6.21 -16.60
CA ASN A 112 -3.95 -5.72 -15.54
C ASN A 112 -3.42 -4.32 -15.90
N PHE A 113 -3.97 -3.30 -15.28
CA PHE A 113 -3.48 -1.91 -15.36
C PHE A 113 -2.53 -1.55 -14.20
N GLY A 114 -1.98 -2.57 -13.54
CA GLY A 114 -1.07 -2.45 -12.42
C GLY A 114 -1.78 -2.51 -11.07
N SER A 115 -1.00 -2.48 -9.99
CA SER A 115 -1.51 -2.51 -8.61
C SER A 115 -0.84 -1.46 -7.72
N VAL A 116 -1.45 -1.19 -6.56
CA VAL A 116 -0.87 -0.32 -5.52
C VAL A 116 0.49 -0.85 -5.02
N ASP A 117 0.74 -2.15 -5.19
CA ASP A 117 1.94 -2.86 -4.75
C ASP A 117 3.01 -2.99 -5.87
N ASP A 118 2.97 -2.12 -6.88
CA ASP A 118 3.96 -2.05 -7.97
C ASP A 118 3.96 -3.24 -8.95
N ASP A 119 2.87 -4.00 -9.05
CA ASP A 119 2.69 -4.85 -10.23
C ASP A 119 2.59 -3.93 -11.46
N PRO A 120 3.49 -4.05 -12.46
CA PRO A 120 3.41 -3.19 -13.63
C PRO A 120 2.15 -3.51 -14.44
N PRO A 121 1.59 -2.52 -15.16
CA PRO A 121 0.54 -2.77 -16.13
C PRO A 121 1.05 -3.76 -17.19
N ALA A 122 0.17 -4.63 -17.69
CA ALA A 122 0.55 -5.55 -18.74
C ALA A 122 0.78 -4.85 -20.08
N ALA A 123 1.33 -5.53 -21.08
CA ALA A 123 1.71 -4.89 -22.34
C ALA A 123 0.51 -4.53 -23.23
N MET A 124 0.66 -3.42 -23.97
CA MET A 124 -0.37 -2.82 -24.82
C MET A 124 -0.63 -3.52 -26.18
N ARG A 125 0.38 -4.17 -26.82
CA ARG A 125 0.27 -4.87 -28.14
C ARG A 125 0.83 -6.30 -28.05
N TYR A 126 0.08 -7.23 -28.62
CA TYR A 126 0.30 -8.67 -28.80
C TYR A 126 1.67 -9.09 -29.37
N CYS A 127 2.00 -10.39 -29.41
CA CYS A 127 2.55 -11.21 -28.32
C CYS A 127 3.42 -12.32 -28.96
N VAL A 128 2.85 -13.17 -29.83
CA VAL A 128 3.54 -14.37 -30.35
C VAL A 128 3.28 -14.62 -31.85
N VAL A 129 4.18 -15.33 -32.52
CA VAL A 129 4.07 -15.67 -33.96
C VAL A 129 3.05 -16.79 -34.23
N GLY A 130 2.60 -16.92 -35.48
CA GLY A 130 1.57 -17.89 -35.89
C GLY A 130 1.81 -19.35 -35.47
N GLU A 131 3.06 -19.81 -35.53
CA GLU A 131 3.45 -21.20 -35.20
C GLU A 131 3.40 -21.51 -33.69
N THR A 132 3.22 -20.48 -32.84
CA THR A 132 3.14 -20.66 -31.39
C THR A 132 1.87 -21.40 -31.01
N ARG A 133 2.04 -22.45 -30.22
CA ARG A 133 0.93 -23.32 -29.81
C ARG A 133 0.28 -22.86 -28.51
N VAL A 134 -1.02 -22.60 -28.56
CA VAL A 134 -1.87 -22.28 -27.41
C VAL A 134 -2.39 -23.57 -26.78
N GLN A 135 -2.30 -23.66 -25.45
CA GLN A 135 -2.85 -24.81 -24.72
C GLN A 135 -4.35 -24.66 -24.47
N LEU A 136 -5.12 -25.62 -24.99
CA LEU A 136 -6.57 -25.73 -24.81
C LEU A 136 -6.90 -26.77 -23.73
N LEU A 137 -8.16 -26.80 -23.29
CA LEU A 137 -8.64 -27.80 -22.33
C LEU A 137 -8.38 -29.24 -22.77
N HIS A 138 -8.73 -29.58 -24.02
CA HIS A 138 -8.63 -30.95 -24.56
C HIS A 138 -7.53 -31.12 -25.62
N GLY A 139 -6.85 -30.03 -25.98
CA GLY A 139 -6.05 -29.92 -27.19
C GLY A 139 -4.90 -28.92 -27.04
N THR A 140 -4.09 -28.79 -28.08
CA THR A 140 -3.07 -27.76 -28.23
C THR A 140 -3.04 -27.38 -29.71
N MET A 141 -3.26 -26.12 -30.04
CA MET A 141 -3.44 -25.66 -31.43
C MET A 141 -2.51 -24.49 -31.72
N ARG A 142 -2.06 -24.32 -32.96
CA ARG A 142 -1.31 -23.11 -33.35
C ARG A 142 -2.23 -21.91 -33.31
N ILE A 143 -1.70 -20.76 -32.94
CA ILE A 143 -2.51 -19.55 -32.85
C ILE A 143 -2.96 -19.05 -34.22
N GLU A 144 -2.20 -19.32 -35.28
CA GLU A 144 -2.62 -19.04 -36.68
C GLU A 144 -3.82 -19.87 -37.12
N ASP A 145 -3.89 -21.14 -36.70
CA ASP A 145 -5.02 -22.03 -37.03
C ASP A 145 -6.29 -21.57 -36.31
N LEU A 146 -6.16 -21.11 -35.05
CA LEU A 146 -7.27 -20.47 -34.32
C LEU A 146 -7.75 -19.20 -35.04
N ALA A 147 -6.83 -18.48 -35.70
CA ALA A 147 -7.10 -17.26 -36.46
C ALA A 147 -7.42 -17.53 -37.94
N ALA A 148 -7.64 -18.78 -38.34
CA ALA A 148 -7.85 -19.12 -39.74
C ALA A 148 -9.01 -18.30 -40.36
N GLY A 149 -8.75 -17.70 -41.52
CA GLY A 149 -9.68 -16.83 -42.24
C GLY A 149 -9.75 -15.39 -41.75
N LEU A 150 -8.98 -15.01 -40.73
CA LEU A 150 -8.90 -13.65 -40.21
C LEU A 150 -7.90 -12.82 -41.03
N GLN A 151 -8.28 -11.61 -41.43
CA GLN A 151 -7.41 -10.70 -42.18
C GLN A 151 -6.36 -10.05 -41.26
N PRO A 152 -5.22 -9.57 -41.78
CA PRO A 152 -4.32 -8.71 -41.03
C PRO A 152 -5.04 -7.53 -40.37
N ASP A 153 -4.59 -7.16 -39.17
CA ASP A 153 -5.15 -6.09 -38.35
C ASP A 153 -6.66 -6.22 -38.05
N SER A 154 -7.13 -7.46 -37.85
CA SER A 154 -8.53 -7.76 -37.52
C SER A 154 -8.70 -8.73 -36.34
N GLU A 155 -9.93 -8.82 -35.84
CA GLU A 155 -10.30 -9.63 -34.68
C GLU A 155 -11.60 -10.42 -34.93
N ARG A 156 -11.78 -11.52 -34.19
CA ARG A 156 -12.97 -12.36 -34.25
C ARG A 156 -13.35 -12.86 -32.86
N GLU A 157 -14.64 -12.85 -32.56
CA GLU A 157 -15.16 -13.49 -31.35
C GLU A 157 -15.02 -15.00 -31.42
N ILE A 158 -14.58 -15.60 -30.33
CA ILE A 158 -14.42 -17.04 -30.19
C ILE A 158 -14.99 -17.48 -28.85
N ASP A 159 -15.36 -18.75 -28.75
CA ASP A 159 -15.75 -19.35 -27.47
C ASP A 159 -14.91 -20.61 -27.26
N LEU A 160 -13.71 -20.40 -26.72
CA LEU A 160 -12.68 -21.43 -26.59
C LEU A 160 -12.22 -21.53 -25.15
N THR A 161 -12.04 -22.74 -24.62
CA THR A 161 -11.45 -22.92 -23.29
C THR A 161 -9.94 -23.14 -23.38
N VAL A 162 -9.18 -22.18 -22.84
CA VAL A 162 -7.70 -22.20 -22.74
C VAL A 162 -7.25 -22.43 -21.30
N LEU A 163 -5.95 -22.62 -21.10
CA LEU A 163 -5.35 -22.77 -19.76
C LEU A 163 -4.66 -21.48 -19.33
N ASP A 164 -4.93 -21.05 -18.09
CA ASP A 164 -4.29 -19.90 -17.46
C ASP A 164 -2.88 -20.21 -16.93
N ARG A 165 -2.23 -19.22 -16.29
CA ARG A 165 -0.88 -19.38 -15.71
C ARG A 165 -0.73 -20.47 -14.64
N LEU A 166 -1.83 -20.89 -14.02
CA LEU A 166 -1.90 -21.97 -13.02
C LEU A 166 -2.39 -23.29 -13.63
N GLY A 167 -2.63 -23.34 -14.94
CA GLY A 167 -3.16 -24.51 -15.64
C GLY A 167 -4.66 -24.73 -15.43
N ARG A 168 -5.41 -23.72 -14.98
CA ARG A 168 -6.87 -23.77 -14.80
C ARG A 168 -7.58 -23.43 -16.10
N SER A 169 -8.74 -24.03 -16.31
CA SER A 169 -9.59 -23.80 -17.47
C SER A 169 -10.23 -22.40 -17.42
N VAL A 170 -10.05 -21.62 -18.48
CA VAL A 170 -10.56 -20.24 -18.59
C VAL A 170 -11.08 -19.98 -20.01
N ARG A 171 -12.07 -19.10 -20.13
CA ARG A 171 -12.69 -18.76 -21.42
C ARG A 171 -11.82 -17.76 -22.17
N ALA A 172 -11.53 -18.05 -23.43
CA ALA A 172 -11.01 -17.11 -24.40
C ALA A 172 -12.16 -16.61 -25.27
N SER A 173 -12.40 -15.30 -25.25
CA SER A 173 -13.56 -14.66 -25.85
C SER A 173 -13.27 -14.00 -27.21
N ARG A 174 -12.00 -13.71 -27.52
CA ARG A 174 -11.58 -13.15 -28.83
C ARG A 174 -10.19 -13.63 -29.27
N ILE A 175 -10.00 -13.66 -30.58
CA ILE A 175 -8.70 -13.85 -31.24
C ILE A 175 -8.37 -12.68 -32.16
N PHE A 176 -7.09 -12.37 -32.28
CA PHE A 176 -6.57 -11.21 -32.99
C PHE A 176 -5.45 -11.61 -33.95
N HIS A 177 -5.52 -11.10 -35.18
CA HIS A 177 -4.45 -11.11 -36.15
C HIS A 177 -3.89 -9.69 -36.25
N SER A 178 -2.67 -9.47 -35.76
CA SER A 178 -2.14 -8.12 -35.54
C SER A 178 -1.29 -7.58 -36.69
N GLY A 179 -1.22 -8.32 -37.80
CA GLY A 179 -0.37 -7.97 -38.94
C GLY A 179 1.10 -8.31 -38.65
N ASP A 180 1.99 -7.73 -39.45
CA ASP A 180 3.42 -8.03 -39.48
C ASP A 180 4.23 -7.13 -38.55
N HIS A 181 5.02 -7.72 -37.64
CA HIS A 181 5.82 -7.00 -36.64
C HIS A 181 7.25 -7.53 -36.52
N PRO A 182 8.24 -6.68 -36.19
CA PRO A 182 9.57 -7.14 -35.79
C PRO A 182 9.49 -8.02 -34.53
N THR A 183 10.10 -9.19 -34.59
CA THR A 183 10.06 -10.20 -33.53
C THR A 183 11.43 -10.52 -32.94
N LEU A 184 11.43 -10.98 -31.70
CA LEU A 184 12.55 -11.58 -30.99
C LEU A 184 12.26 -13.04 -30.69
N LYS A 185 13.27 -13.88 -30.82
CA LYS A 185 13.25 -15.29 -30.42
C LYS A 185 14.07 -15.47 -29.16
N VAL A 186 13.42 -15.95 -28.12
CA VAL A 186 14.06 -16.33 -26.86
C VAL A 186 14.29 -17.83 -26.86
N ARG A 187 15.50 -18.25 -26.48
CA ARG A 187 15.88 -19.65 -26.30
C ARG A 187 16.42 -19.85 -24.88
N THR A 188 15.94 -20.89 -24.22
CA THR A 188 16.40 -21.27 -22.87
C THR A 188 17.54 -22.28 -22.88
N SER A 189 18.21 -22.49 -21.75
CA SER A 189 19.31 -23.45 -21.57
C SER A 189 18.93 -24.90 -21.85
N GLU A 190 17.68 -25.27 -21.62
CA GLU A 190 17.13 -26.60 -21.93
C GLU A 190 16.76 -26.74 -23.42
N GLY A 191 16.62 -25.61 -24.12
CA GLY A 191 16.21 -25.54 -25.51
C GLY A 191 14.73 -25.25 -25.73
N PHE A 192 13.96 -24.80 -24.74
CA PHE A 192 12.63 -24.23 -25.00
C PHE A 192 12.75 -22.89 -25.72
N GLU A 193 11.81 -22.60 -26.61
CA GLU A 193 11.84 -21.41 -27.48
C GLU A 193 10.46 -20.76 -27.56
N LEU A 194 10.46 -19.42 -27.54
CA LEU A 194 9.30 -18.57 -27.80
C LEU A 194 9.72 -17.46 -28.77
N THR A 195 8.88 -17.16 -29.76
CA THR A 195 9.10 -16.04 -30.68
C THR A 195 7.91 -15.10 -30.58
N GLY A 196 8.20 -13.82 -30.34
CA GLY A 196 7.19 -12.81 -30.09
C GLY A 196 7.68 -11.40 -30.41
N THR A 197 6.80 -10.42 -30.29
CA THR A 197 7.18 -9.01 -30.45
C THR A 197 8.13 -8.57 -29.35
N ARG A 198 8.88 -7.49 -29.56
CA ARG A 198 9.82 -6.94 -28.57
C ARG A 198 9.17 -6.67 -27.20
N ASN A 199 7.95 -6.15 -27.22
CA ASN A 199 7.20 -5.78 -26.03
C ASN A 199 6.39 -6.93 -25.41
N HIS A 200 6.49 -8.17 -25.95
CA HIS A 200 5.75 -9.31 -25.43
C HIS A 200 6.21 -9.68 -24.00
N PRO A 201 5.33 -9.68 -22.99
CA PRO A 201 5.71 -10.01 -21.63
C PRO A 201 5.73 -11.53 -21.42
N VAL A 202 6.77 -12.03 -20.77
CA VAL A 202 6.84 -13.40 -20.23
C VAL A 202 7.07 -13.36 -18.73
N LEU A 203 6.45 -14.30 -18.02
CA LEU A 203 6.61 -14.40 -16.58
C LEU A 203 8.03 -14.88 -16.24
N CYS A 204 8.70 -14.15 -15.35
CA CYS A 204 10.06 -14.41 -14.91
C CYS A 204 10.12 -14.53 -13.38
N LEU A 205 11.02 -15.37 -12.89
CA LEU A 205 11.41 -15.37 -11.48
C LEU A 205 12.58 -14.41 -11.30
N VAL A 206 12.40 -13.40 -10.46
CA VAL A 206 13.42 -12.39 -10.17
C VAL A 206 13.70 -12.35 -8.67
N GLU A 207 14.89 -11.85 -8.32
CA GLU A 207 15.26 -11.55 -6.94
C GLU A 207 15.17 -10.04 -6.74
N MET A 208 14.21 -9.60 -5.92
CA MET A 208 14.06 -8.19 -5.54
C MET A 208 14.42 -8.07 -4.05
N VAL A 209 15.52 -7.39 -3.74
CA VAL A 209 15.98 -7.18 -2.35
C VAL A 209 16.15 -8.51 -1.57
N GLY A 210 16.56 -9.57 -2.26
CA GLY A 210 16.71 -10.90 -1.68
C GLY A 210 15.43 -11.75 -1.63
N VAL A 211 14.28 -11.24 -2.10
CA VAL A 211 13.00 -11.96 -2.15
C VAL A 211 12.75 -12.54 -3.56
N PRO A 212 12.47 -13.85 -3.70
CA PRO A 212 12.08 -14.45 -4.98
C PRO A 212 10.65 -14.08 -5.34
N LEU A 213 10.45 -13.33 -6.42
CA LEU A 213 9.13 -12.90 -6.90
C LEU A 213 8.91 -13.26 -8.37
N LEU A 214 7.66 -13.50 -8.73
CA LEU A 214 7.24 -13.67 -10.12
C LEU A 214 6.89 -12.30 -10.70
N LEU A 215 7.68 -11.80 -11.65
CA LEU A 215 7.44 -10.53 -12.33
C LEU A 215 7.38 -10.73 -13.85
N TRP A 216 6.59 -9.91 -14.52
CA TRP A 216 6.54 -9.87 -15.98
C TRP A 216 7.72 -9.05 -16.52
N LYS A 217 8.45 -9.62 -17.49
CA LYS A 217 9.49 -8.89 -18.25
C LYS A 217 9.18 -8.97 -19.74
N ARG A 218 9.41 -7.89 -20.47
CA ARG A 218 9.26 -7.88 -21.95
C ARG A 218 10.40 -8.66 -22.60
N LEU A 219 10.19 -9.21 -23.80
CA LEU A 219 11.24 -9.92 -24.53
C LEU A 219 12.47 -9.04 -24.80
N ASP A 220 12.29 -7.73 -24.98
CA ASP A 220 13.38 -6.77 -25.18
C ASP A 220 14.13 -6.36 -23.89
N GLU A 221 13.54 -6.63 -22.72
CA GLU A 221 14.16 -6.45 -21.41
C GLU A 221 14.92 -7.69 -20.95
N LEU A 222 14.63 -8.85 -21.54
CA LEU A 222 15.31 -10.10 -21.21
C LEU A 222 16.79 -10.05 -21.57
N ARG A 223 17.61 -10.63 -20.69
CA ARG A 223 19.04 -10.82 -20.89
C ARG A 223 19.40 -12.29 -20.67
N PRO A 224 20.45 -12.81 -21.32
CA PRO A 224 20.97 -14.13 -20.98
C PRO A 224 21.25 -14.22 -19.47
N GLY A 225 20.81 -15.30 -18.82
CA GLY A 225 20.87 -15.49 -17.37
C GLY A 225 19.55 -15.23 -16.63
N ASP A 226 18.61 -14.47 -17.21
CA ASP A 226 17.27 -14.28 -16.64
C ASP A 226 16.53 -15.62 -16.48
N ARG A 227 15.62 -15.72 -15.50
CA ARG A 227 14.86 -16.95 -15.22
C ARG A 227 13.42 -16.84 -15.73
N VAL A 228 13.14 -17.41 -16.90
CA VAL A 228 11.78 -17.48 -17.43
C VAL A 228 11.01 -18.66 -16.83
N VAL A 229 9.72 -18.47 -16.63
CA VAL A 229 8.82 -19.45 -16.04
C VAL A 229 8.17 -20.28 -17.14
N LEU A 230 8.38 -21.58 -17.09
CA LEU A 230 7.72 -22.55 -17.95
C LEU A 230 6.65 -23.31 -17.16
N SER A 231 5.43 -23.35 -17.67
CA SER A 231 4.37 -24.19 -17.13
C SER A 231 4.64 -25.65 -17.46
N ARG A 232 4.63 -26.49 -16.42
CA ARG A 232 4.75 -27.94 -16.49
C ARG A 232 3.64 -28.64 -15.71
N THR A 233 2.55 -27.91 -15.44
CA THR A 233 1.37 -28.44 -14.74
C THR A 233 0.80 -29.61 -15.55
N PRO A 234 0.80 -30.83 -15.01
CA PRO A 234 0.25 -31.97 -15.72
C PRO A 234 -1.26 -31.83 -15.84
N ARG A 235 -1.79 -32.05 -17.04
CA ARG A 235 -3.25 -32.09 -17.23
C ARG A 235 -3.84 -33.30 -16.51
N THR A 236 -5.06 -33.17 -15.99
CA THR A 236 -5.86 -34.32 -15.55
C THR A 236 -6.68 -34.80 -16.75
N PRO A 237 -6.60 -36.07 -17.17
CA PRO A 237 -7.36 -36.53 -18.32
C PRO A 237 -8.85 -36.54 -18.00
N ALA A 238 -9.63 -35.67 -18.66
CA ALA A 238 -11.08 -35.61 -18.51
C ALA A 238 -11.80 -36.82 -19.11
N ARG A 239 -11.16 -37.54 -20.05
CA ARG A 239 -11.69 -38.71 -20.75
C ARG A 239 -10.62 -39.80 -20.88
N GLY A 240 -11.02 -41.06 -20.71
CA GLY A 240 -10.19 -42.20 -21.08
C GLY A 240 -9.93 -42.24 -22.58
N ILE A 241 -8.93 -43.02 -23.01
CA ILE A 241 -8.73 -43.32 -24.43
C ILE A 241 -9.46 -44.61 -24.76
N ASP A 242 -10.26 -44.62 -25.82
CA ASP A 242 -10.85 -45.88 -26.28
C ASP A 242 -9.80 -46.77 -26.98
N ARG A 243 -10.17 -48.03 -27.25
CA ARG A 243 -9.24 -49.00 -27.82
C ARG A 243 -8.73 -48.56 -29.20
N SER A 244 -9.60 -48.01 -30.04
CA SER A 244 -9.28 -47.66 -31.42
C SER A 244 -8.42 -46.40 -31.47
N GLU A 245 -8.74 -45.38 -30.67
CA GLU A 245 -7.88 -44.21 -30.47
C GLU A 245 -6.48 -44.61 -29.95
N GLY A 246 -6.41 -45.58 -29.04
CA GLY A 246 -5.14 -46.11 -28.54
C GLY A 246 -4.33 -46.85 -29.59
N SER A 247 -5.00 -47.63 -30.44
CA SER A 247 -4.41 -48.35 -31.58
C SER A 247 -3.87 -47.37 -32.62
N LEU A 248 -4.63 -46.31 -32.94
CA LEU A 248 -4.19 -45.25 -33.84
C LEU A 248 -2.99 -44.48 -33.31
N ALA A 249 -2.99 -44.09 -32.04
CA ALA A 249 -1.87 -43.39 -31.42
C ALA A 249 -0.59 -44.25 -31.42
N LEU A 250 -0.73 -45.56 -31.18
CA LEU A 250 0.36 -46.53 -31.28
C LEU A 250 0.93 -46.57 -32.71
N LEU A 251 0.05 -46.67 -33.72
CA LEU A 251 0.44 -46.70 -35.13
C LEU A 251 1.21 -45.44 -35.53
N LEU A 252 0.67 -44.26 -35.20
CA LEU A 252 1.30 -42.98 -35.49
C LEU A 252 2.68 -42.87 -34.84
N GLY A 253 2.80 -43.23 -33.55
CA GLY A 253 4.07 -43.14 -32.83
C GLY A 253 5.14 -44.09 -33.37
N ALA A 254 4.75 -45.31 -33.73
CA ALA A 254 5.65 -46.31 -34.31
C ALA A 254 6.14 -45.94 -35.72
N PHE A 255 5.25 -45.42 -36.57
CA PHE A 255 5.63 -44.99 -37.91
C PHE A 255 6.49 -43.71 -37.90
N VAL A 256 6.23 -42.78 -36.97
CA VAL A 256 7.10 -41.60 -36.78
C VAL A 256 8.49 -42.03 -36.31
N SER A 257 8.63 -43.03 -35.44
CA SER A 257 9.97 -43.51 -35.04
C SER A 257 10.67 -44.26 -36.17
N GLU A 258 10.25 -45.49 -36.45
CA GLU A 258 11.00 -46.44 -37.30
C GLU A 258 10.31 -46.72 -38.64
N GLY A 259 9.12 -46.16 -38.85
CA GLY A 259 8.42 -46.27 -40.13
C GLY A 259 8.94 -45.31 -41.20
N TRP A 260 8.62 -45.64 -42.44
CA TRP A 260 8.86 -44.84 -43.63
C TRP A 260 7.74 -45.06 -44.65
N ALA A 261 7.48 -44.04 -45.48
CA ALA A 261 6.50 -44.12 -46.55
C ALA A 261 6.94 -43.26 -47.74
N THR A 262 6.82 -43.81 -48.93
CA THR A 262 6.96 -43.10 -50.21
C THR A 262 5.63 -43.17 -50.96
N THR A 263 5.53 -42.45 -52.09
CA THR A 263 4.36 -42.53 -52.97
C THR A 263 4.04 -43.96 -53.46
N THR A 264 5.00 -44.89 -53.45
CA THR A 264 4.80 -46.26 -53.97
C THR A 264 5.02 -47.37 -52.96
N ARG A 265 5.71 -47.13 -51.84
CA ARG A 265 6.05 -48.18 -50.88
C ARG A 265 6.12 -47.63 -49.47
N ALA A 266 5.75 -48.41 -48.47
CA ALA A 266 5.92 -48.06 -47.07
C ALA A 266 6.39 -49.26 -46.26
N GLY A 267 6.95 -49.01 -45.09
CA GLY A 267 7.36 -50.09 -44.22
C GLY A 267 7.66 -49.66 -42.80
N PHE A 268 7.74 -50.67 -41.93
CA PHE A 268 8.06 -50.53 -40.51
C PHE A 268 8.83 -51.76 -40.06
N ASN A 269 9.96 -51.56 -39.38
CA ASN A 269 10.83 -52.65 -38.97
C ASN A 269 11.17 -52.52 -37.48
N ASN A 270 11.10 -53.62 -36.72
CA ASN A 270 11.49 -53.61 -35.30
C ASN A 270 12.00 -54.98 -34.83
N VAL A 271 12.84 -54.99 -33.79
CA VAL A 271 13.42 -56.22 -33.21
C VAL A 271 12.61 -56.80 -32.04
N ASP A 272 11.69 -56.04 -31.46
CA ASP A 272 10.74 -56.48 -30.44
C ASP A 272 9.47 -57.00 -31.12
N ARG A 273 9.32 -58.32 -31.16
CA ARG A 273 8.19 -59.02 -31.78
C ARG A 273 6.83 -58.53 -31.28
N ALA A 274 6.67 -58.34 -29.96
CA ALA A 274 5.36 -57.98 -29.40
C ALA A 274 4.96 -56.55 -29.79
N PHE A 275 5.93 -55.64 -29.85
CA PHE A 275 5.69 -54.29 -30.36
C PHE A 275 5.37 -54.31 -31.86
N PHE A 276 6.13 -55.06 -32.65
CA PHE A 276 5.88 -55.24 -34.09
C PHE A 276 4.47 -55.77 -34.36
N GLU A 277 4.06 -56.87 -33.71
CA GLU A 277 2.73 -57.45 -33.86
C GLU A 277 1.61 -56.47 -33.49
N SER A 278 1.82 -55.66 -32.45
CA SER A 278 0.85 -54.62 -32.05
C SER A 278 0.72 -53.50 -33.10
N VAL A 279 1.84 -53.09 -33.71
CA VAL A 279 1.85 -52.07 -34.78
C VAL A 279 1.20 -52.62 -36.05
N VAL A 280 1.46 -53.87 -36.39
CA VAL A 280 0.82 -54.56 -37.52
C VAL A 280 -0.70 -54.64 -37.32
N ALA A 281 -1.17 -55.02 -36.12
CA ALA A 281 -2.60 -55.06 -35.82
C ALA A 281 -3.24 -53.67 -35.93
N ALA A 282 -2.54 -52.62 -35.46
CA ALA A 282 -3.01 -51.24 -35.60
C ALA A 282 -3.00 -50.77 -37.07
N TYR A 283 -2.03 -51.21 -37.87
CA TYR A 283 -2.00 -50.96 -39.31
C TYR A 283 -3.20 -51.60 -40.00
N ASP A 284 -3.52 -52.85 -39.68
CA ASP A 284 -4.70 -53.54 -40.21
C ASP A 284 -6.02 -52.84 -39.85
N GLU A 285 -6.11 -52.33 -38.62
CA GLU A 285 -7.30 -51.63 -38.12
C GLU A 285 -7.52 -50.26 -38.80
N HIS A 286 -6.46 -49.46 -38.96
CA HIS A 286 -6.59 -48.04 -39.37
C HIS A 286 -6.17 -47.73 -40.80
N VAL A 287 -5.43 -48.64 -41.44
CA VAL A 287 -4.99 -48.50 -42.83
C VAL A 287 -5.55 -49.66 -43.65
N GLY A 288 -5.26 -50.90 -43.26
CA GLY A 288 -5.63 -52.10 -43.99
C GLY A 288 -4.90 -52.22 -45.33
N GLY A 289 -5.46 -53.05 -46.22
CA GLY A 289 -4.91 -53.32 -47.55
C GLY A 289 -3.81 -54.40 -47.59
N PRO A 290 -3.30 -54.73 -48.80
CA PRO A 290 -2.26 -55.73 -48.97
C PRO A 290 -0.95 -55.32 -48.31
N ARG A 291 -0.36 -56.23 -47.53
CA ARG A 291 0.93 -56.06 -46.85
C ARG A 291 1.68 -57.38 -46.73
N TYR A 292 2.99 -57.31 -46.64
CA TYR A 292 3.87 -58.46 -46.47
C TYR A 292 4.60 -58.36 -45.14
N ILE A 293 4.75 -59.50 -44.44
CA ILE A 293 5.60 -59.62 -43.26
C ILE A 293 6.76 -60.55 -43.59
N ALA A 294 7.97 -60.14 -43.22
CA ALA A 294 9.16 -60.99 -43.27
C ALA A 294 9.93 -60.92 -41.95
N GLU A 295 10.78 -61.91 -41.71
CA GLU A 295 11.75 -61.91 -40.62
C GLU A 295 13.15 -62.23 -41.15
N ARG A 296 14.18 -61.56 -40.62
CA ARG A 296 15.58 -61.87 -40.93
C ARG A 296 16.49 -61.65 -39.74
N VAL A 297 17.56 -62.45 -39.64
CA VAL A 297 18.59 -62.25 -38.62
C VAL A 297 19.57 -61.17 -39.08
N ILE A 298 19.69 -60.09 -38.32
CA ILE A 298 20.62 -58.99 -38.60
C ILE A 298 22.00 -59.27 -38.01
N ARG A 299 23.02 -58.49 -38.41
CA ARG A 299 24.43 -58.66 -37.98
C ARG A 299 24.63 -58.67 -36.47
N SER A 300 23.70 -58.10 -35.69
CA SER A 300 23.74 -58.11 -34.22
C SER A 300 23.30 -59.45 -33.60
N GLY A 301 22.89 -60.43 -34.41
CA GLY A 301 22.30 -61.71 -33.97
C GLY A 301 20.84 -61.60 -33.54
N SER A 302 20.22 -60.42 -33.65
CA SER A 302 18.79 -60.22 -33.35
C SER A 302 17.93 -60.54 -34.57
N THR A 303 16.72 -61.06 -34.36
CA THR A 303 15.71 -61.18 -35.42
C THR A 303 15.04 -59.83 -35.64
N LEU A 304 15.07 -59.33 -36.87
CA LEU A 304 14.36 -58.15 -37.31
C LEU A 304 13.05 -58.58 -37.99
N TYR A 305 11.94 -58.03 -37.53
CA TYR A 305 10.62 -58.21 -38.13
C TYR A 305 10.32 -57.01 -39.02
N GLU A 306 9.88 -57.27 -40.25
CA GLU A 306 9.71 -56.26 -41.29
C GLU A 306 8.28 -56.30 -41.84
N LEU A 307 7.62 -55.14 -41.81
CA LEU A 307 6.35 -54.87 -42.48
C LEU A 307 6.67 -54.14 -43.78
N ASP A 308 6.22 -54.68 -44.90
CA ASP A 308 6.39 -54.12 -46.23
C ASP A 308 5.04 -53.93 -46.93
N VAL A 309 4.77 -52.70 -47.34
CA VAL A 309 3.53 -52.28 -48.02
C VAL A 309 3.92 -51.82 -49.41
N GLN A 310 3.54 -52.58 -50.43
CA GLN A 310 3.95 -52.35 -51.82
C GLN A 310 2.94 -51.52 -52.63
N ASP A 311 1.77 -51.23 -52.04
CA ASP A 311 0.79 -50.28 -52.57
C ASP A 311 0.32 -49.34 -51.45
N THR A 312 0.66 -48.06 -51.57
CA THR A 312 0.32 -47.04 -50.57
C THR A 312 -0.96 -46.26 -50.90
N ALA A 313 -1.76 -46.68 -51.88
CA ALA A 313 -3.01 -45.99 -52.24
C ALA A 313 -3.97 -45.83 -51.05
N ILE A 314 -4.06 -46.84 -50.18
CA ILE A 314 -4.89 -46.79 -48.97
C ILE A 314 -4.18 -45.99 -47.86
N LEU A 315 -2.88 -46.20 -47.66
CA LEU A 315 -2.07 -45.45 -46.69
C LEU A 315 -2.16 -43.93 -46.91
N ARG A 316 -2.11 -43.47 -48.17
CA ARG A 316 -2.23 -42.06 -48.56
C ARG A 316 -3.58 -41.42 -48.22
N LYS A 317 -4.60 -42.21 -47.90
CA LYS A 317 -5.92 -41.76 -47.44
C LYS A 317 -6.11 -41.93 -45.93
N SER A 318 -5.13 -42.50 -45.23
CA SER A 318 -5.17 -42.78 -43.79
C SER A 318 -4.51 -41.67 -42.98
N ALA A 319 -4.54 -41.80 -41.65
CA ALA A 319 -3.83 -40.91 -40.74
C ALA A 319 -2.29 -40.93 -40.91
N LEU A 320 -1.72 -41.90 -41.65
CA LEU A 320 -0.28 -41.94 -41.98
C LEU A 320 0.08 -41.16 -43.25
N ALA A 321 -0.89 -40.57 -43.95
CA ALA A 321 -0.66 -39.82 -45.18
C ALA A 321 0.40 -38.71 -45.03
N PHE A 322 0.49 -38.08 -43.86
CA PHE A 322 1.47 -37.02 -43.60
C PHE A 322 2.93 -37.47 -43.70
N LEU A 323 3.22 -38.77 -43.53
CA LEU A 323 4.59 -39.32 -43.60
C LEU A 323 5.06 -39.61 -45.01
N VAL A 324 4.16 -39.62 -45.99
CA VAL A 324 4.49 -39.97 -47.38
C VAL A 324 5.47 -38.94 -47.93
N ASP A 325 6.60 -39.43 -48.44
CA ASP A 325 7.71 -38.66 -48.99
C ASP A 325 8.40 -37.69 -48.00
N GLN A 326 8.15 -37.83 -46.70
CA GLN A 326 8.93 -37.13 -45.68
C GLN A 326 10.30 -37.79 -45.48
N ARG A 327 11.38 -37.03 -45.66
CA ARG A 327 12.72 -37.49 -45.29
C ARG A 327 12.85 -37.57 -43.77
N ARG A 328 13.80 -38.39 -43.29
CA ARG A 328 14.11 -38.53 -41.84
C ARG A 328 14.31 -37.21 -41.10
N ALA A 329 14.88 -36.20 -41.76
CA ALA A 329 15.15 -34.87 -41.19
C ALA A 329 13.94 -33.93 -41.21
N GLN A 330 12.86 -34.32 -41.89
CA GLN A 330 11.63 -33.54 -42.05
C GLN A 330 10.46 -34.11 -41.24
N LYS A 331 10.66 -35.23 -40.53
CA LYS A 331 9.64 -35.85 -39.67
C LYS A 331 9.16 -34.86 -38.61
N ARG A 332 7.86 -34.90 -38.28
CA ARG A 332 7.19 -34.02 -37.31
C ARG A 332 6.13 -34.81 -36.54
N ILE A 333 5.63 -34.26 -35.44
CA ILE A 333 4.45 -34.80 -34.76
C ILE A 333 3.20 -34.45 -35.59
N PRO A 334 2.35 -35.43 -35.93
CA PRO A 334 1.14 -35.15 -36.70
C PRO A 334 0.14 -34.29 -35.90
N GLU A 335 -0.57 -33.38 -36.56
CA GLU A 335 -1.54 -32.47 -35.91
C GLU A 335 -2.64 -33.21 -35.14
N ALA A 336 -3.03 -34.41 -35.57
CA ALA A 336 -3.97 -35.27 -34.84
C ALA A 336 -3.52 -35.57 -33.40
N VAL A 337 -2.20 -35.66 -33.13
CA VAL A 337 -1.66 -35.86 -31.78
C VAL A 337 -1.80 -34.58 -30.94
N TRP A 338 -1.57 -33.42 -31.55
CA TRP A 338 -1.72 -32.12 -30.89
C TRP A 338 -3.17 -31.79 -30.55
N LEU A 339 -4.13 -32.17 -31.39
CA LEU A 339 -5.56 -32.02 -31.11
C LEU A 339 -6.12 -33.13 -30.20
N GLY A 340 -5.45 -34.29 -30.17
CA GLY A 340 -5.85 -35.44 -29.38
C GLY A 340 -5.76 -35.23 -27.87
N SER A 341 -6.53 -36.04 -27.13
CA SER A 341 -6.57 -36.03 -25.68
C SER A 341 -5.19 -36.32 -25.05
N GLN A 342 -5.03 -35.97 -23.77
CA GLN A 342 -3.79 -36.30 -23.05
C GLN A 342 -3.48 -37.81 -23.06
N ALA A 343 -4.52 -38.66 -23.05
CA ALA A 343 -4.34 -40.11 -23.13
C ALA A 343 -3.84 -40.56 -24.52
N PHE A 344 -4.31 -39.90 -25.60
CA PHE A 344 -3.84 -40.11 -26.98
C PHE A 344 -2.36 -39.72 -27.13
N ARG A 345 -1.99 -38.52 -26.66
CA ARG A 345 -0.60 -38.05 -26.64
C ARG A 345 0.32 -38.98 -25.87
N ARG A 346 -0.15 -39.50 -24.73
CA ARG A 346 0.60 -40.47 -23.92
C ARG A 346 0.87 -41.76 -24.69
N ALA A 347 -0.14 -42.31 -25.37
CA ALA A 347 0.00 -43.53 -26.16
C ALA A 347 0.97 -43.32 -27.34
N PHE A 348 0.84 -42.18 -28.03
CA PHE A 348 1.77 -41.77 -29.08
C PHE A 348 3.22 -41.67 -28.59
N LEU A 349 3.46 -40.92 -27.50
CA LEU A 349 4.81 -40.76 -26.93
C LEU A 349 5.39 -42.11 -26.46
N ARG A 350 4.57 -42.99 -25.88
CA ARG A 350 5.01 -44.33 -25.48
C ARG A 350 5.48 -45.14 -26.68
N ALA A 351 4.74 -45.14 -27.78
CA ALA A 351 5.11 -45.84 -29.00
C ALA A 351 6.39 -45.24 -29.62
N LEU A 352 6.45 -43.91 -29.73
CA LEU A 352 7.59 -43.17 -30.25
C LEU A 352 8.89 -43.47 -29.48
N PHE A 353 8.85 -43.41 -28.15
CA PHE A 353 9.99 -43.77 -27.30
C PHE A 353 10.27 -45.28 -27.29
N THR A 354 9.29 -46.13 -27.55
CA THR A 354 9.54 -47.58 -27.66
C THR A 354 10.34 -47.91 -28.92
N GLY A 355 10.14 -47.19 -30.02
CA GLY A 355 11.01 -47.27 -31.20
C GLY A 355 12.40 -46.68 -30.93
N ASP A 356 12.52 -45.35 -30.99
CA ASP A 356 13.82 -44.65 -31.01
C ASP A 356 14.35 -44.24 -29.62
N GLY A 357 13.57 -44.48 -28.56
CA GLY A 357 13.96 -44.15 -27.20
C GLY A 357 14.79 -45.25 -26.53
N SER A 358 15.60 -44.83 -25.57
CA SER A 358 16.42 -45.70 -24.73
C SER A 358 16.50 -45.18 -23.30
N SER A 359 16.74 -46.08 -22.35
CA SER A 359 17.11 -45.74 -20.97
C SER A 359 18.46 -46.37 -20.66
N SER A 360 19.30 -45.67 -19.90
CA SER A 360 20.62 -46.14 -19.49
C SER A 360 20.97 -45.61 -18.09
N LEU A 361 21.69 -46.44 -17.32
CA LEU A 361 22.37 -45.99 -16.10
C LEU A 361 23.71 -45.36 -16.48
N LEU A 362 23.95 -44.15 -15.99
CA LEU A 362 25.21 -43.43 -16.15
C LEU A 362 26.14 -43.69 -14.95
N PRO A 363 27.45 -43.42 -15.09
CA PRO A 363 28.39 -43.47 -13.97
C PRO A 363 27.87 -42.70 -12.74
N GLY A 364 28.03 -43.27 -11.54
CA GLY A 364 27.50 -42.69 -10.30
C GLY A 364 26.04 -43.00 -9.97
N LYS A 365 25.43 -44.02 -10.61
CA LYS A 365 24.03 -44.45 -10.40
C LYS A 365 23.01 -43.35 -10.70
N THR A 366 23.27 -42.53 -11.72
CA THR A 366 22.27 -41.60 -12.28
C THR A 366 21.59 -42.24 -13.50
N ILE A 367 20.39 -41.77 -13.86
CA ILE A 367 19.62 -42.34 -14.96
C ILE A 367 19.49 -41.32 -16.09
N GLN A 368 19.58 -41.80 -17.33
CA GLN A 368 19.28 -41.03 -18.51
C GLN A 368 18.26 -41.78 -19.37
N ILE A 369 17.20 -41.09 -19.74
CA ILE A 369 16.33 -41.50 -20.84
C ILE A 369 16.68 -40.61 -22.02
N SER A 370 16.92 -41.20 -23.19
CA SER A 370 17.22 -40.45 -24.40
C SER A 370 16.33 -40.84 -25.56
N TYR A 371 15.98 -39.84 -26.36
CA TYR A 371 15.34 -39.97 -27.66
C TYR A 371 16.25 -39.30 -28.68
N SER A 372 16.45 -39.93 -29.83
CA SER A 372 17.29 -39.38 -30.89
C SER A 372 16.53 -39.32 -32.20
N SER A 373 16.77 -38.28 -33.00
CA SER A 373 16.18 -38.14 -34.33
C SER A 373 17.08 -37.27 -35.23
N PHE A 374 16.99 -37.47 -36.54
CA PHE A 374 17.60 -36.56 -37.52
C PHE A 374 16.77 -35.30 -37.77
N SER A 375 15.55 -35.22 -37.23
CA SER A 375 14.70 -34.04 -37.31
C SER A 375 14.83 -33.19 -36.05
N GLU A 376 15.36 -31.98 -36.20
CA GLU A 376 15.41 -30.99 -35.11
C GLU A 376 14.01 -30.59 -34.66
N GLU A 377 13.10 -30.42 -35.62
CA GLU A 377 11.72 -30.03 -35.39
C GLU A 377 10.97 -31.07 -34.57
N LEU A 378 11.12 -32.37 -34.91
CA LEU A 378 10.55 -33.45 -34.12
C LEU A 378 11.10 -33.45 -32.69
N CYS A 379 12.40 -33.23 -32.50
CA CYS A 379 12.98 -33.15 -31.15
C CYS A 379 12.42 -31.96 -30.35
N ARG A 380 12.19 -30.81 -31.00
CA ARG A 380 11.57 -29.62 -30.39
C ARG A 380 10.11 -29.87 -30.01
N GLU A 381 9.35 -30.52 -30.87
CA GLU A 381 7.95 -30.88 -30.63
C GLU A 381 7.78 -31.94 -29.54
N VAL A 382 8.64 -32.96 -29.53
CA VAL A 382 8.68 -33.98 -28.46
C VAL A 382 9.05 -33.34 -27.13
N GLN A 383 10.01 -32.41 -27.10
CA GLN A 383 10.35 -31.66 -25.89
C GLN A 383 9.14 -30.90 -25.32
N ARG A 384 8.36 -30.23 -26.18
CA ARG A 384 7.14 -29.51 -25.79
C ARG A 384 6.05 -30.45 -25.26
N LEU A 385 5.79 -31.57 -25.94
CA LEU A 385 4.82 -32.56 -25.46
C LEU A 385 5.23 -33.15 -24.09
N LEU A 386 6.51 -33.46 -23.88
CA LEU A 386 6.97 -33.94 -22.58
C LEU A 386 6.70 -32.93 -21.45
N LEU A 387 6.82 -31.63 -21.73
CA LEU A 387 6.54 -30.57 -20.76
C LEU A 387 5.07 -30.59 -20.31
N GLU A 388 4.11 -30.88 -21.20
CA GLU A 388 2.68 -31.02 -20.85
C GLU A 388 2.39 -32.22 -19.93
N PHE A 389 3.30 -33.19 -19.87
CA PHE A 389 3.29 -34.29 -18.89
C PHE A 389 4.09 -33.98 -17.63
N GLY A 390 4.54 -32.73 -17.47
CA GLY A 390 5.38 -32.27 -16.36
C GLY A 390 6.80 -32.82 -16.40
N ILE A 391 7.30 -33.23 -17.57
CA ILE A 391 8.62 -33.85 -17.74
C ILE A 391 9.52 -32.85 -18.46
N VAL A 392 10.53 -32.35 -17.75
CA VAL A 392 11.53 -31.45 -18.32
C VAL A 392 12.62 -32.27 -19.01
N SER A 393 12.87 -31.94 -20.27
CA SER A 393 13.91 -32.57 -21.09
C SER A 393 14.83 -31.51 -21.69
N ARG A 394 16.05 -31.91 -22.04
CA ARG A 394 17.08 -31.03 -22.60
C ARG A 394 17.45 -31.46 -24.01
N ARG A 395 17.48 -30.52 -24.94
CA ARG A 395 18.03 -30.73 -26.29
C ARG A 395 19.56 -30.63 -26.24
N CYS A 396 20.24 -31.67 -26.67
CA CYS A 396 21.70 -31.71 -26.82
C CYS A 396 22.10 -31.19 -28.19
N ARG A 397 23.35 -30.74 -28.31
CA ARG A 397 23.94 -30.41 -29.61
C ARG A 397 23.89 -31.64 -30.53
N PRO A 398 23.73 -31.45 -31.86
CA PRO A 398 23.75 -32.55 -32.81
C PRO A 398 25.03 -33.35 -32.68
N SER A 399 24.93 -34.67 -32.84
CA SER A 399 26.10 -35.54 -32.93
C SER A 399 26.94 -35.20 -34.17
N ALA A 400 28.18 -35.68 -34.24
CA ALA A 400 29.01 -35.54 -35.45
C ALA A 400 28.36 -36.12 -36.72
N ARG A 401 27.36 -37.00 -36.56
CA ARG A 401 26.59 -37.59 -37.66
C ARG A 401 25.32 -36.80 -38.01
N GLY A 402 25.06 -35.65 -37.36
CA GLY A 402 23.89 -34.80 -37.57
C GLY A 402 22.61 -35.27 -36.85
N GLU A 403 22.73 -36.15 -35.85
CA GLU A 403 21.59 -36.64 -35.07
C GLU A 403 21.33 -35.72 -33.86
N HIS A 404 20.11 -35.23 -33.74
CA HIS A 404 19.65 -34.44 -32.60
C HIS A 404 19.23 -35.38 -31.47
N LYS A 405 19.60 -35.04 -30.24
CA LYS A 405 19.32 -35.89 -29.07
C LYS A 405 18.56 -35.10 -28.01
N LEU A 406 17.47 -35.66 -27.52
CA LEU A 406 16.69 -35.18 -26.40
C LEU A 406 16.97 -36.08 -25.19
N VAL A 407 17.31 -35.50 -24.05
CA VAL A 407 17.65 -36.26 -22.83
C VAL A 407 16.81 -35.83 -21.64
N ILE A 408 16.36 -36.81 -20.86
CA ILE A 408 15.79 -36.66 -19.52
C ILE A 408 16.81 -37.23 -18.55
N THR A 409 17.46 -36.35 -17.79
CA THR A 409 18.59 -36.70 -16.90
C THR A 409 18.27 -36.48 -15.42
N ASN A 410 17.27 -35.65 -15.12
CA ASN A 410 16.83 -35.45 -13.74
C ASN A 410 16.02 -36.67 -13.27
N ARG A 411 16.31 -37.13 -12.04
CA ARG A 411 15.69 -38.34 -11.47
C ARG A 411 14.18 -38.19 -11.30
N ARG A 412 13.71 -37.02 -10.87
CA ARG A 412 12.29 -36.71 -10.76
C ARG A 412 11.59 -36.87 -12.11
N ASP A 413 12.10 -36.21 -13.14
CA ASP A 413 11.55 -36.29 -14.50
C ASP A 413 11.61 -37.71 -15.08
N ALA A 414 12.66 -38.49 -14.79
CA ALA A 414 12.74 -39.90 -15.21
C ALA A 414 11.69 -40.78 -14.51
N ARG A 415 11.40 -40.53 -13.22
CA ARG A 415 10.28 -41.17 -12.50
C ARG A 415 8.93 -40.77 -13.07
N LEU A 416 8.74 -39.49 -13.38
CA LEU A 416 7.54 -38.97 -14.02
C LEU A 416 7.34 -39.57 -15.41
N PHE A 417 8.40 -39.68 -16.22
CA PHE A 417 8.35 -40.37 -17.51
C PHE A 417 7.93 -41.83 -17.35
N CYS A 418 8.58 -42.58 -16.45
CA CYS A 418 8.24 -43.99 -16.21
C CYS A 418 6.78 -44.20 -15.79
N LYS A 419 6.22 -43.27 -14.98
CA LYS A 419 4.86 -43.33 -14.46
C LYS A 419 3.81 -42.81 -15.45
N ARG A 420 4.05 -41.66 -16.07
CA ARG A 420 3.07 -40.92 -16.88
C ARG A 420 3.08 -41.35 -18.35
N ILE A 421 4.24 -41.73 -18.91
CA ILE A 421 4.39 -42.12 -20.32
C ILE A 421 4.88 -43.57 -20.43
N GLY A 422 6.13 -43.83 -20.06
CA GLY A 422 6.78 -45.13 -20.10
C GLY A 422 7.12 -45.62 -21.51
N PHE A 423 7.78 -46.77 -21.57
CA PHE A 423 7.96 -47.59 -22.77
C PHE A 423 6.91 -48.71 -22.80
N SER A 424 6.87 -49.47 -23.89
CA SER A 424 6.18 -50.77 -23.97
C SER A 424 7.14 -51.93 -23.68
N GLY A 425 6.59 -53.06 -23.24
CA GLY A 425 7.30 -54.35 -23.14
C GLY A 425 8.61 -54.33 -22.36
N ARG A 426 9.66 -54.92 -22.93
CA ARG A 426 10.96 -55.15 -22.28
C ARG A 426 11.67 -53.84 -21.89
N LYS A 427 11.55 -52.78 -22.70
CA LYS A 427 12.15 -51.47 -22.42
C LYS A 427 11.58 -50.85 -21.13
N GLN A 428 10.31 -51.06 -20.83
CA GLN A 428 9.69 -50.56 -19.59
C GLN A 428 10.19 -51.32 -18.36
N LEU A 429 10.32 -52.64 -18.47
CA LEU A 429 10.88 -53.47 -17.40
C LEU A 429 12.32 -53.07 -17.10
N LYS A 430 13.12 -52.83 -18.15
CA LYS A 430 14.47 -52.28 -18.02
C LYS A 430 14.47 -50.92 -17.32
N LEU A 431 13.63 -49.96 -17.75
CA LEU A 431 13.53 -48.64 -17.11
C LEU A 431 13.16 -48.74 -15.61
N ARG A 432 12.22 -49.62 -15.26
CA ARG A 432 11.83 -49.87 -13.85
C ARG A 432 12.99 -50.46 -13.05
N ARG A 433 13.72 -51.42 -13.62
CA ARG A 433 14.92 -52.00 -12.99
C ARG A 433 16.01 -50.95 -12.79
N ASP A 434 16.27 -50.14 -13.81
CA ASP A 434 17.28 -49.07 -13.76
C ASP A 434 16.89 -48.03 -12.70
N LEU A 435 15.64 -47.59 -12.65
CA LEU A 435 15.14 -46.67 -11.61
C LEU A 435 15.22 -47.25 -10.20
N ASN A 436 14.94 -48.55 -10.03
CA ASN A 436 15.06 -49.22 -8.73
C ASN A 436 16.52 -49.34 -8.27
N ALA A 437 17.49 -49.34 -9.19
CA ALA A 437 18.91 -49.33 -8.88
C ALA A 437 19.44 -47.93 -8.51
N VAL A 438 18.70 -46.86 -8.84
CA VAL A 438 19.03 -45.48 -8.43
C VAL A 438 18.62 -45.27 -6.97
N PRO A 439 19.51 -44.77 -6.09
CA PRO A 439 19.18 -44.52 -4.69
C PRO A 439 17.97 -43.58 -4.51
N ARG A 440 17.08 -43.89 -3.56
CA ARG A 440 15.93 -43.03 -3.19
C ARG A 440 16.36 -41.66 -2.64
N ALA A 441 17.49 -41.61 -1.93
CA ALA A 441 18.15 -40.38 -1.53
C ALA A 441 19.57 -40.36 -2.11
N SER A 442 19.73 -39.72 -3.28
CA SER A 442 21.05 -39.53 -3.88
C SER A 442 21.79 -38.38 -3.21
N ARG A 443 23.13 -38.49 -3.07
CA ARG A 443 24.00 -37.36 -2.73
C ARG A 443 24.21 -36.40 -3.90
N ALA A 444 23.85 -36.80 -5.12
CA ALA A 444 23.94 -35.94 -6.30
C ALA A 444 22.85 -34.84 -6.25
N LEU A 445 23.26 -33.59 -6.43
CA LEU A 445 22.36 -32.43 -6.47
C LEU A 445 21.38 -32.53 -7.64
N SER A 446 20.08 -32.44 -7.37
CA SER A 446 19.07 -32.25 -8.42
C SER A 446 19.29 -30.90 -9.11
N ARG A 447 19.08 -30.87 -10.43
CA ARG A 447 19.12 -29.64 -11.24
C ARG A 447 17.80 -28.89 -11.24
N ASP A 448 16.69 -29.56 -10.91
CA ASP A 448 15.35 -28.99 -10.80
C ASP A 448 15.20 -28.31 -9.44
N HIS A 449 15.55 -27.03 -9.42
CA HIS A 449 15.55 -26.18 -8.25
C HIS A 449 14.93 -24.83 -8.58
N VAL A 450 14.43 -24.16 -7.55
CA VAL A 450 13.89 -22.81 -7.67
C VAL A 450 15.02 -21.84 -7.30
N PRO A 451 15.53 -21.04 -8.26
CA PRO A 451 16.54 -20.02 -7.97
C PRO A 451 16.12 -19.08 -6.84
N PHE A 452 17.09 -18.51 -6.13
CA PHE A 452 16.93 -17.51 -5.05
C PHE A 452 16.22 -18.01 -3.77
N VAL A 453 15.27 -18.95 -3.86
CA VAL A 453 14.50 -19.49 -2.71
C VAL A 453 15.39 -20.03 -1.59
N GLY A 454 16.45 -20.77 -1.94
CA GLY A 454 17.37 -21.32 -0.95
C GLY A 454 18.11 -20.24 -0.17
N ALA A 455 18.52 -19.16 -0.84
CA ALA A 455 19.18 -18.01 -0.23
C ALA A 455 18.19 -17.22 0.63
N TYR A 456 16.98 -16.97 0.12
CA TYR A 456 15.90 -16.27 0.82
C TYR A 456 15.52 -16.96 2.13
N ILE A 457 15.24 -18.27 2.11
CA ILE A 457 14.90 -19.02 3.34
C ILE A 457 16.06 -18.98 4.35
N ARG A 458 17.32 -19.06 3.89
CA ARG A 458 18.50 -19.01 4.77
C ARG A 458 18.74 -17.61 5.34
N GLY A 459 18.45 -16.56 4.57
CA GLY A 459 18.57 -15.17 4.99
C GLY A 459 17.49 -14.77 6.01
N ALA A 460 16.28 -15.29 5.83
CA ALA A 460 15.13 -15.02 6.69
C ALA A 460 15.02 -15.94 7.93
N ALA A 461 15.94 -16.90 8.10
CA ALA A 461 15.85 -17.88 9.18
C ALA A 461 16.00 -17.21 10.57
N GLY A 462 14.89 -17.01 11.29
CA GLY A 462 14.84 -16.50 12.68
C GLY A 462 14.74 -17.59 13.77
N GLY A 463 14.80 -18.87 13.41
CA GLY A 463 14.62 -20.00 14.35
C GLY A 463 15.84 -20.32 15.23
N PRO A 464 15.71 -21.30 16.15
CA PRO A 464 16.80 -21.84 16.96
C PRO A 464 18.08 -22.14 16.15
N TRP A 465 19.25 -22.05 16.79
CA TRP A 465 20.55 -22.28 16.14
C TRP A 465 20.62 -23.63 15.38
N THR A 466 19.97 -24.66 15.92
CA THR A 466 19.86 -26.00 15.31
C THR A 466 19.11 -26.00 13.98
N ASP A 467 18.09 -25.15 13.80
CA ASP A 467 17.33 -25.06 12.57
C ASP A 467 18.10 -24.30 11.49
N ARG A 468 18.82 -23.24 11.88
CA ARG A 468 19.73 -22.51 10.97
C ARG A 468 20.83 -23.42 10.43
N ASP A 469 21.47 -24.20 11.29
CA ASP A 469 22.50 -25.17 10.87
C ASP A 469 21.91 -26.25 9.94
N TRP A 470 20.71 -26.75 10.28
CA TRP A 470 20.00 -27.69 9.41
C TRP A 470 19.71 -27.08 8.04
N LEU A 471 19.09 -25.90 7.94
CA LEU A 471 18.76 -25.23 6.67
C LEU A 471 20.01 -24.92 5.82
N ARG A 472 21.16 -24.64 6.45
CA ARG A 472 22.44 -24.42 5.75
C ARG A 472 23.02 -25.70 5.14
N ARG A 473 22.92 -26.83 5.85
CA ARG A 473 23.45 -28.13 5.40
C ARG A 473 22.56 -28.83 4.37
N HIS A 474 21.38 -28.28 4.10
CA HIS A 474 20.34 -28.92 3.32
C HIS A 474 19.91 -28.07 2.11
N ASN A 475 19.78 -28.71 0.94
CA ASN A 475 19.23 -28.09 -0.27
C ASN A 475 17.70 -28.07 -0.20
N ILE A 476 17.14 -26.96 0.28
CA ILE A 476 15.71 -26.75 0.57
C ILE A 476 14.96 -26.06 -0.58
N ASP A 477 15.62 -25.82 -1.69
CA ASP A 477 15.11 -25.17 -2.90
C ASP A 477 14.86 -26.19 -4.04
N ARG A 478 15.00 -27.49 -3.75
CA ARG A 478 14.83 -28.59 -4.70
C ARG A 478 13.41 -29.13 -4.66
N ILE A 479 12.73 -29.15 -5.80
CA ILE A 479 11.32 -29.60 -5.93
C ILE A 479 11.15 -31.04 -5.45
N GLU A 480 12.02 -31.94 -5.89
CA GLU A 480 11.98 -33.36 -5.49
C GLU A 480 12.07 -33.57 -3.97
N ARG A 481 12.67 -32.61 -3.27
CA ARG A 481 12.79 -32.67 -1.81
C ARG A 481 11.51 -32.21 -1.13
N TRP A 482 10.85 -31.17 -1.65
CA TRP A 482 9.53 -30.76 -1.17
C TRP A 482 8.49 -31.86 -1.39
N GLU A 483 8.53 -32.58 -2.52
CA GLU A 483 7.64 -33.73 -2.74
C GLU A 483 7.79 -34.85 -1.72
N ARG A 484 8.97 -35.01 -1.10
CA ARG A 484 9.28 -36.10 -0.17
C ARG A 484 9.20 -35.68 1.29
N ASP A 485 9.75 -34.51 1.60
CA ASP A 485 10.05 -34.06 2.96
C ASP A 485 9.45 -32.66 3.25
N ALA A 486 8.40 -32.23 2.54
CA ALA A 486 7.81 -30.89 2.72
C ALA A 486 7.49 -30.59 4.18
N ASP A 487 6.87 -31.51 4.92
CA ASP A 487 6.51 -31.27 6.32
C ASP A 487 7.74 -31.08 7.23
N GLN A 488 8.83 -31.80 6.94
CA GLN A 488 10.10 -31.59 7.63
C GLN A 488 10.71 -30.22 7.29
N ILE A 489 10.65 -29.79 6.02
CA ILE A 489 11.18 -28.50 5.60
C ILE A 489 10.33 -27.37 6.19
N ARG A 490 9.00 -27.45 6.09
CA ARG A 490 8.04 -26.51 6.69
C ARG A 490 8.27 -26.38 8.19
N GLY A 491 8.41 -27.49 8.90
CA GLY A 491 8.67 -27.48 10.35
C GLY A 491 10.00 -26.84 10.74
N ARG A 492 10.94 -26.63 9.81
CA ARG A 492 12.23 -25.96 10.04
C ARG A 492 12.23 -24.50 9.59
N ILE A 493 11.20 -24.05 8.87
CA ILE A 493 11.03 -22.65 8.44
C ILE A 493 10.07 -21.99 9.43
N ALA A 494 10.61 -21.24 10.38
CA ALA A 494 9.81 -20.63 11.44
C ALA A 494 8.89 -19.49 10.97
N SER A 495 9.22 -18.82 9.85
CA SER A 495 8.43 -17.70 9.32
C SER A 495 7.34 -18.19 8.37
N ALA A 496 6.07 -17.94 8.75
CA ALA A 496 4.93 -18.19 7.89
C ALA A 496 4.92 -17.31 6.64
N GLU A 497 5.49 -16.11 6.70
CA GLU A 497 5.65 -15.19 5.56
C GLU A 497 6.61 -15.77 4.51
N VAL A 498 7.76 -16.29 4.95
CA VAL A 498 8.71 -16.98 4.06
C VAL A 498 8.02 -18.16 3.39
N LEU A 499 7.21 -18.93 4.13
CA LEU A 499 6.42 -20.03 3.57
C LEU A 499 5.42 -19.54 2.52
N ARG A 500 4.65 -18.47 2.77
CA ARG A 500 3.69 -17.91 1.80
C ARG A 500 4.36 -17.50 0.48
N VAL A 501 5.58 -16.98 0.54
CA VAL A 501 6.34 -16.59 -0.65
C VAL A 501 6.89 -17.83 -1.39
N VAL A 502 7.48 -18.77 -0.67
CA VAL A 502 8.24 -19.88 -1.29
C VAL A 502 7.38 -21.07 -1.67
N GLU A 503 6.31 -21.36 -0.93
CA GLU A 503 5.45 -22.53 -1.18
C GLU A 503 4.84 -22.53 -2.58
N PRO A 504 4.21 -21.43 -3.07
CA PRO A 504 3.67 -21.38 -4.42
C PRO A 504 4.73 -21.66 -5.50
N LEU A 505 5.98 -21.26 -5.25
CA LEU A 505 7.09 -21.47 -6.19
C LEU A 505 7.57 -22.93 -6.21
N LEU A 506 7.34 -23.68 -5.13
CA LEU A 506 7.87 -25.02 -4.88
C LEU A 506 6.85 -26.16 -5.06
N VAL A 507 5.59 -25.84 -5.40
CA VAL A 507 4.54 -26.83 -5.73
C VAL A 507 4.96 -27.77 -6.87
N GLY A 508 5.84 -27.29 -7.75
CA GLY A 508 6.40 -28.08 -8.86
C GLY A 508 5.63 -27.97 -10.17
N ASP A 509 4.64 -27.07 -10.23
CA ASP A 509 3.85 -26.73 -11.43
C ASP A 509 4.63 -25.90 -12.45
N HIS A 510 5.63 -25.15 -11.98
CA HIS A 510 6.50 -24.34 -12.84
C HIS A 510 7.93 -24.89 -12.86
N TYR A 511 8.62 -24.66 -13.97
CA TYR A 511 10.06 -24.84 -14.13
C TYR A 511 10.72 -23.51 -14.47
N TYR A 512 11.80 -23.18 -13.76
CA TYR A 512 12.49 -21.89 -13.86
C TYR A 512 13.73 -22.05 -14.72
N SER A 513 13.58 -21.79 -16.02
CA SER A 513 14.63 -22.04 -17.01
C SER A 513 15.47 -20.78 -17.25
N GLU A 514 16.77 -20.96 -17.43
CA GLU A 514 17.68 -19.85 -17.76
C GLU A 514 17.50 -19.44 -19.21
N VAL A 515 17.42 -18.14 -19.48
CA VAL A 515 17.51 -17.61 -20.83
C VAL A 515 18.95 -17.78 -21.33
N ALA A 516 19.12 -18.49 -22.44
CA ALA A 516 20.42 -18.74 -23.06
C ALA A 516 20.74 -17.72 -24.17
N SER A 517 19.76 -17.36 -25.00
CA SER A 517 19.91 -16.31 -26.01
C SER A 517 18.58 -15.59 -26.31
N ILE A 518 18.70 -14.35 -26.77
CA ILE A 518 17.63 -13.55 -27.36
C ILE A 518 18.14 -13.04 -28.71
N GLU A 519 17.46 -13.38 -29.80
CA GLU A 519 17.92 -13.10 -31.17
C GLU A 519 16.80 -12.44 -31.99
N PRO A 520 17.10 -11.46 -32.87
CA PRO A 520 16.12 -10.95 -33.83
C PRO A 520 15.58 -12.08 -34.73
N ALA A 521 14.25 -12.13 -34.91
CA ALA A 521 13.56 -13.18 -35.66
C ALA A 521 12.81 -12.66 -36.89
N GLY A 522 13.18 -11.46 -37.37
CA GLY A 522 12.60 -10.82 -38.54
C GLY A 522 11.19 -10.28 -38.30
N VAL A 523 10.57 -9.80 -39.38
CA VAL A 523 9.20 -9.31 -39.39
C VAL A 523 8.27 -10.47 -39.71
N ARG A 524 7.26 -10.73 -38.87
CA ARG A 524 6.36 -11.88 -38.99
C ARG A 524 4.93 -11.51 -38.56
N PRO A 525 3.90 -12.24 -39.03
CA PRO A 525 2.54 -12.05 -38.56
C PRO A 525 2.41 -12.51 -37.11
N VAL A 526 1.83 -11.66 -36.26
CA VAL A 526 1.67 -11.93 -34.81
C VAL A 526 0.22 -11.95 -34.39
N TYR A 527 -0.07 -12.79 -33.40
CA TYR A 527 -1.43 -13.12 -32.98
C TYR A 527 -1.57 -13.07 -31.47
N SER A 528 -2.82 -13.05 -31.01
CA SER A 528 -3.10 -13.21 -29.58
C SER A 528 -4.55 -13.55 -29.27
N LEU A 529 -4.80 -13.72 -27.96
CA LEU A 529 -6.08 -14.08 -27.39
C LEU A 529 -6.51 -13.10 -26.30
N ARG A 530 -7.82 -12.87 -26.21
CA ARG A 530 -8.47 -12.29 -25.04
C ARG A 530 -8.97 -13.43 -24.17
N VAL A 531 -8.56 -13.42 -22.91
CA VAL A 531 -8.88 -14.45 -21.93
C VAL A 531 -9.55 -13.80 -20.73
N ASP A 532 -10.69 -14.33 -20.32
CA ASP A 532 -11.55 -13.72 -19.30
C ASP A 532 -11.01 -14.02 -17.88
N THR A 533 -9.79 -13.57 -17.57
CA THR A 533 -9.17 -13.63 -16.24
C THR A 533 -8.63 -12.26 -15.84
N ARG A 534 -8.45 -11.97 -14.54
CA ARG A 534 -7.92 -10.66 -14.08
C ARG A 534 -6.56 -10.32 -14.70
N ASP A 535 -5.69 -11.32 -14.82
CA ASP A 535 -4.36 -11.23 -15.43
C ASP A 535 -4.34 -11.61 -16.93
N HIS A 536 -5.49 -11.85 -17.58
CA HIS A 536 -5.58 -12.20 -19.02
C HIS A 536 -4.48 -13.17 -19.52
N ALA A 537 -4.05 -14.10 -18.66
CA ALA A 537 -2.85 -14.89 -18.88
C ALA A 537 -3.20 -16.25 -19.48
N PHE A 538 -2.39 -16.72 -20.44
CA PHE A 538 -2.58 -18.01 -21.08
C PHE A 538 -1.27 -18.69 -21.45
N LEU A 539 -1.32 -20.01 -21.63
CA LEU A 539 -0.13 -20.82 -21.91
C LEU A 539 0.18 -20.94 -23.41
N THR A 540 1.41 -20.64 -23.79
CA THR A 540 1.92 -20.64 -25.18
C THR A 540 3.29 -21.30 -25.28
N ASP A 541 3.42 -22.40 -26.03
CA ASP A 541 4.69 -23.16 -26.18
C ASP A 541 5.37 -23.53 -24.82
N GLY A 542 4.61 -23.54 -23.73
CA GLY A 542 5.09 -23.77 -22.36
C GLY A 542 5.38 -22.48 -21.57
N PHE A 543 5.50 -21.32 -22.22
CA PHE A 543 5.60 -20.01 -21.58
C PHE A 543 4.22 -19.49 -21.16
N ILE A 544 4.21 -18.46 -20.33
CA ILE A 544 3.00 -17.77 -19.87
C ILE A 544 2.95 -16.39 -20.55
N SER A 545 1.88 -16.11 -21.30
CA SER A 545 1.61 -14.88 -22.07
C SER A 545 0.50 -14.02 -21.42
N HIS A 546 0.44 -12.68 -21.65
CA HIS A 546 -0.55 -11.73 -21.05
C HIS A 546 -0.83 -10.49 -21.95
N ASN A 547 -2.04 -9.87 -21.90
CA ASN A 547 -2.45 -8.64 -22.65
C ASN A 547 -3.28 -7.57 -21.85
N THR A 548 -3.47 -6.33 -22.38
CA THR A 548 -4.42 -5.28 -21.89
C THR A 548 -5.35 -4.68 -22.99
N GLU A 549 -6.53 -4.19 -22.59
CA GLU A 549 -7.58 -3.54 -23.42
C GLU A 549 -8.17 -2.31 -22.72
N ALA A 550 -8.62 -1.29 -23.46
CA ALA A 550 -9.19 -0.06 -22.91
C ALA A 550 -10.28 0.55 -23.81
N ARG A 551 -11.16 1.36 -23.21
CA ARG A 551 -12.14 2.25 -23.88
C ARG A 551 -12.38 3.49 -23.01
N LEU A 552 -13.17 4.46 -23.48
CA LEU A 552 -13.48 5.64 -22.67
C LEU A 552 -14.36 5.25 -21.47
N ALA A 553 -14.03 5.77 -20.30
CA ALA A 553 -14.92 5.68 -19.15
C ALA A 553 -16.19 6.51 -19.37
N ARG A 554 -17.27 6.20 -18.66
CA ARG A 554 -18.55 6.89 -18.83
C ARG A 554 -18.46 8.39 -18.53
N ILE A 555 -17.70 8.79 -17.52
CA ILE A 555 -17.53 10.21 -17.19
C ILE A 555 -16.62 10.94 -18.18
N ALA A 556 -15.71 10.23 -18.86
CA ALA A 556 -14.81 10.84 -19.84
C ALA A 556 -15.52 11.40 -21.07
N THR A 557 -16.74 10.92 -21.38
CA THR A 557 -17.54 11.54 -22.45
C THR A 557 -17.94 12.97 -22.11
N GLU A 558 -18.06 13.33 -20.83
CA GLU A 558 -18.32 14.71 -20.40
C GLU A 558 -17.09 15.62 -20.59
N MET A 559 -15.88 15.04 -20.71
CA MET A 559 -14.69 15.80 -21.08
C MET A 559 -14.68 16.20 -22.55
N LEU A 560 -15.28 15.37 -23.42
CA LEU A 560 -15.21 15.46 -24.89
C LEU A 560 -16.50 15.95 -25.55
N ARG A 561 -17.58 16.15 -24.79
CA ARG A 561 -18.90 16.50 -25.33
C ARG A 561 -18.87 17.86 -26.01
N ASP A 562 -19.54 17.97 -27.16
CA ASP A 562 -19.65 19.16 -28.03
C ASP A 562 -18.33 19.63 -28.66
N LEU A 563 -17.31 18.76 -28.73
CA LEU A 563 -16.03 19.10 -29.34
C LEU A 563 -16.15 19.44 -30.84
N ASP A 564 -17.16 18.91 -31.53
CA ASP A 564 -17.48 19.14 -32.93
C ASP A 564 -18.23 20.46 -33.20
N MET A 565 -18.66 21.17 -32.15
CA MET A 565 -19.44 22.41 -32.25
C MET A 565 -18.59 23.69 -32.10
N ASP A 566 -17.32 23.64 -32.55
CA ASP A 566 -16.36 24.76 -32.48
C ASP A 566 -16.19 25.35 -31.05
N THR A 567 -16.25 24.48 -30.04
CA THR A 567 -16.25 24.88 -28.63
C THR A 567 -14.86 25.22 -28.08
N VAL A 568 -13.80 24.77 -28.76
CA VAL A 568 -12.40 24.98 -28.35
C VAL A 568 -11.53 25.20 -29.58
N ASP A 569 -10.40 25.89 -29.38
CA ASP A 569 -9.44 26.12 -30.45
C ASP A 569 -8.62 24.86 -30.76
N PHE A 570 -8.37 24.64 -32.05
CA PHE A 570 -7.49 23.60 -32.55
C PHE A 570 -6.16 24.20 -33.03
N ALA A 571 -5.09 23.43 -32.88
CA ALA A 571 -3.79 23.75 -33.44
C ALA A 571 -3.28 22.60 -34.31
N PRO A 572 -2.42 22.88 -35.30
CA PRO A 572 -1.74 21.82 -36.04
C PRO A 572 -0.97 20.90 -35.09
N ASN A 573 -1.02 19.60 -35.36
CA ASN A 573 -0.19 18.60 -34.68
C ASN A 573 1.31 18.82 -35.00
N TYR A 574 2.17 17.97 -34.44
CA TYR A 574 3.63 18.14 -34.52
C TYR A 574 4.22 18.13 -35.96
N ASP A 575 3.52 17.54 -36.94
CA ASP A 575 3.94 17.50 -38.36
C ASP A 575 3.03 18.32 -39.29
N GLY A 576 2.02 19.01 -38.75
CA GLY A 576 1.06 19.83 -39.50
C GLY A 576 0.07 19.06 -40.38
N SER A 577 0.04 17.72 -40.31
CA SER A 577 -0.87 16.90 -41.12
C SER A 577 -2.29 16.82 -40.56
N ARG A 578 -2.46 17.05 -39.26
CA ARG A 578 -3.74 16.98 -38.54
C ARG A 578 -3.90 18.16 -37.58
N GLN A 579 -5.10 18.31 -37.06
CA GLN A 579 -5.42 19.27 -36.01
C GLN A 579 -5.62 18.53 -34.69
N GLU A 580 -5.18 19.12 -33.58
CA GLU A 580 -5.44 18.65 -32.22
C GLU A 580 -6.05 19.78 -31.37
N PRO A 581 -6.97 19.46 -30.43
CA PRO A 581 -7.55 20.48 -29.56
C PRO A 581 -6.52 20.97 -28.54
N LEU A 582 -6.44 22.29 -28.35
CA LEU A 582 -5.55 22.89 -27.35
C LEU A 582 -6.00 22.56 -25.92
N VAL A 583 -7.30 22.57 -25.68
CA VAL A 583 -7.97 22.19 -24.44
C VAL A 583 -9.25 21.42 -24.76
N LEU A 584 -9.78 20.68 -23.78
CA LEU A 584 -11.08 20.01 -23.94
C LEU A 584 -12.25 20.84 -23.38
N PRO A 585 -13.50 20.65 -23.87
CA PRO A 585 -14.69 21.30 -23.33
C PRO A 585 -14.88 21.08 -21.82
N ALA A 586 -14.56 19.89 -21.30
CA ALA A 586 -14.47 19.61 -19.87
C ALA A 586 -15.67 20.09 -19.01
N ARG A 587 -16.85 19.49 -19.19
CA ARG A 587 -18.09 19.88 -18.47
C ARG A 587 -18.07 19.67 -16.95
N PHE A 588 -16.97 19.20 -16.36
CA PHE A 588 -16.75 19.23 -14.92
C PHE A 588 -15.30 19.64 -14.59
N PRO A 589 -15.04 20.23 -13.41
CA PRO A 589 -13.72 20.74 -13.00
C PRO A 589 -12.72 19.62 -12.65
N ASN A 590 -12.26 18.91 -13.68
CA ASN A 590 -11.41 17.71 -13.57
C ASN A 590 -10.07 17.96 -12.84
N LEU A 591 -9.51 19.18 -12.91
CA LEU A 591 -8.27 19.52 -12.19
C LEU A 591 -8.38 19.29 -10.68
N LEU A 592 -9.53 19.65 -10.09
CA LEU A 592 -9.79 19.45 -8.67
C LEU A 592 -10.24 18.02 -8.38
N VAL A 593 -11.12 17.46 -9.22
CA VAL A 593 -11.68 16.11 -9.03
C VAL A 593 -10.59 15.04 -9.02
N ASN A 594 -9.74 15.01 -10.05
CA ASN A 594 -8.71 13.98 -10.19
C ASN A 594 -7.33 14.42 -9.70
N GLY A 595 -7.10 15.72 -9.55
CA GLY A 595 -5.78 16.23 -9.20
C GLY A 595 -4.77 16.07 -10.34
N SER A 596 -3.51 16.40 -10.04
CA SER A 596 -2.40 16.26 -10.98
C SER A 596 -1.08 16.25 -10.24
N SER A 597 -0.15 15.41 -10.67
CA SER A 597 1.22 15.39 -10.14
C SER A 597 2.23 15.48 -11.28
N GLY A 598 3.27 16.29 -11.12
CA GLY A 598 4.27 16.47 -12.18
C GLY A 598 5.49 17.25 -11.72
N ILE A 599 6.65 16.87 -12.23
CA ILE A 599 7.91 17.59 -12.05
C ILE A 599 8.27 18.19 -13.41
N ALA A 600 8.51 19.49 -13.43
CA ALA A 600 8.95 20.24 -14.60
C ALA A 600 10.35 20.82 -14.36
N VAL A 601 10.90 21.54 -15.34
CA VAL A 601 12.20 22.20 -15.18
C VAL A 601 12.05 23.36 -14.20
N GLY A 602 12.59 23.21 -12.98
CA GLY A 602 12.55 24.24 -11.93
C GLY A 602 11.22 24.40 -11.19
N MET A 603 10.21 23.57 -11.48
CA MET A 603 8.88 23.66 -10.87
C MET A 603 8.29 22.26 -10.62
N ALA A 604 7.31 22.17 -9.72
CA ALA A 604 6.54 20.96 -9.52
C ALA A 604 5.06 21.31 -9.30
N THR A 605 4.16 20.38 -9.60
CA THR A 605 2.74 20.45 -9.27
C THR A 605 2.35 19.18 -8.53
N ASN A 606 1.52 19.34 -7.49
CA ASN A 606 0.98 18.23 -6.73
C ASN A 606 -0.38 18.62 -6.14
N ILE A 607 -1.43 18.36 -6.89
CA ILE A 607 -2.81 18.72 -6.59
C ILE A 607 -3.52 17.45 -6.15
N PRO A 608 -4.11 17.40 -4.94
CA PRO A 608 -4.80 16.21 -4.48
C PRO A 608 -6.17 16.08 -5.19
N PRO A 609 -6.68 14.84 -5.32
CA PRO A 609 -8.04 14.60 -5.79
C PRO A 609 -9.11 15.05 -4.77
N HIS A 610 -10.31 15.34 -5.27
CA HIS A 610 -11.46 15.81 -4.48
C HIS A 610 -12.74 15.09 -4.91
N ASN A 611 -13.74 15.12 -4.03
CA ASN A 611 -15.04 14.51 -4.31
C ASN A 611 -15.81 15.32 -5.37
N LEU A 612 -16.29 14.64 -6.42
CA LEU A 612 -17.01 15.28 -7.54
C LEU A 612 -18.22 16.13 -7.08
N ARG A 613 -19.04 15.62 -6.15
CA ARG A 613 -20.24 16.33 -5.67
C ARG A 613 -19.87 17.60 -4.92
N GLU A 614 -18.82 17.54 -4.10
CA GLU A 614 -18.36 18.69 -3.32
C GLU A 614 -17.73 19.78 -4.20
N VAL A 615 -16.95 19.39 -5.20
CA VAL A 615 -16.35 20.34 -6.15
C VAL A 615 -17.44 21.01 -7.00
N ILE A 616 -18.43 20.25 -7.47
CA ILE A 616 -19.57 20.82 -8.19
C ILE A 616 -20.36 21.76 -7.29
N ALA A 617 -20.65 21.37 -6.04
CA ALA A 617 -21.36 22.24 -5.09
C ALA A 617 -20.60 23.55 -4.82
N ALA A 618 -19.27 23.51 -4.68
CA ALA A 618 -18.44 24.70 -4.53
C ALA A 618 -18.43 25.57 -5.80
N THR A 619 -18.46 24.94 -6.99
CA THR A 619 -18.51 25.65 -8.27
C THR A 619 -19.87 26.34 -8.46
N ILE A 620 -20.97 25.67 -8.10
CA ILE A 620 -22.32 26.25 -8.10
C ILE A 620 -22.42 27.40 -7.09
N ALA A 621 -21.85 27.26 -5.89
CA ALA A 621 -21.82 28.35 -4.91
C ALA A 621 -21.06 29.59 -5.45
N TYR A 622 -19.98 29.38 -6.21
CA TYR A 622 -19.27 30.46 -6.91
C TYR A 622 -20.09 31.10 -8.04
N LEU A 623 -20.91 30.31 -8.77
CA LEU A 623 -21.82 30.84 -9.80
C LEU A 623 -22.93 31.70 -9.19
N GLU A 624 -23.41 31.35 -8.00
CA GLU A 624 -24.43 32.11 -7.26
C GLU A 624 -23.87 33.38 -6.59
N ASP A 625 -22.64 33.30 -6.08
CA ASP A 625 -21.91 34.41 -5.47
C ASP A 625 -20.45 34.46 -5.96
N PRO A 626 -20.15 35.24 -7.01
CA PRO A 626 -18.79 35.37 -7.55
C PRO A 626 -17.77 35.95 -6.55
N GLU A 627 -18.22 36.65 -5.50
CA GLU A 627 -17.37 37.23 -4.45
C GLU A 627 -17.16 36.29 -3.26
N ILE A 628 -17.66 35.06 -3.34
CA ILE A 628 -17.45 34.04 -2.29
C ILE A 628 -15.95 33.84 -2.04
N SER A 629 -15.57 33.92 -0.76
CA SER A 629 -14.19 33.70 -0.33
C SER A 629 -13.81 32.21 -0.38
N SER A 630 -12.51 31.90 -0.35
CA SER A 630 -12.05 30.51 -0.20
C SER A 630 -12.63 29.83 1.04
N GLU A 631 -12.82 30.58 2.14
CA GLU A 631 -13.48 30.07 3.35
C GLU A 631 -14.98 29.76 3.12
N GLY A 632 -15.67 30.57 2.32
CA GLY A 632 -17.04 30.29 1.88
C GLY A 632 -17.11 29.00 1.04
N LEU A 633 -16.20 28.84 0.08
CA LEU A 633 -16.12 27.64 -0.77
C LEU A 633 -15.82 26.37 0.04
N MET A 634 -15.03 26.48 1.11
CA MET A 634 -14.73 25.37 2.03
C MET A 634 -15.96 24.82 2.77
N LYS A 635 -17.07 25.57 2.85
CA LYS A 635 -18.33 25.06 3.40
C LYS A 635 -18.95 23.99 2.49
N HIS A 636 -18.70 24.08 1.19
CA HIS A 636 -19.19 23.14 0.18
C HIS A 636 -18.15 22.06 -0.15
N MET A 637 -16.87 22.43 -0.14
CA MET A 637 -15.75 21.50 -0.35
C MET A 637 -14.94 21.29 0.92
N LYS A 638 -15.15 20.15 1.58
CA LYS A 638 -14.63 19.88 2.93
C LYS A 638 -13.11 19.71 2.96
N GLY A 639 -12.53 19.22 1.86
CA GLY A 639 -11.12 18.89 1.75
C GLY A 639 -10.84 17.89 0.62
N PRO A 640 -9.58 17.42 0.50
CA PRO A 640 -9.21 16.33 -0.40
C PRO A 640 -9.98 15.02 -0.14
N ASP A 641 -10.28 14.27 -1.19
CA ASP A 641 -10.90 12.95 -1.15
C ASP A 641 -10.04 11.98 -1.98
N PHE A 642 -9.24 11.17 -1.30
CA PHE A 642 -8.28 10.27 -1.94
C PHE A 642 -8.95 8.96 -2.35
N PRO A 643 -8.56 8.37 -3.50
CA PRO A 643 -9.15 7.12 -3.99
C PRO A 643 -8.94 5.95 -3.02
N THR A 644 -7.85 5.95 -2.24
CA THR A 644 -7.50 4.93 -1.24
C THR A 644 -8.16 5.13 0.13
N GLY A 645 -8.91 6.23 0.33
CA GLY A 645 -9.54 6.55 1.61
C GLY A 645 -8.57 7.18 2.62
N GLY A 646 -8.49 6.61 3.82
CA GLY A 646 -7.68 7.11 4.93
C GLY A 646 -8.35 8.22 5.74
N ILE A 647 -7.61 8.73 6.72
CA ILE A 647 -8.06 9.75 7.68
C ILE A 647 -7.15 10.97 7.57
N ILE A 648 -7.69 12.11 7.16
CA ILE A 648 -6.98 13.39 7.21
C ILE A 648 -7.01 13.92 8.64
N LEU A 649 -5.85 14.32 9.14
CA LEU A 649 -5.68 14.87 10.48
C LEU A 649 -5.63 16.40 10.42
N GLY A 650 -6.66 17.05 10.94
CA GLY A 650 -6.76 18.50 11.04
C GLY A 650 -7.15 19.20 9.73
N ARG A 651 -7.59 20.46 9.87
CA ARG A 651 -8.06 21.28 8.74
C ARG A 651 -7.14 22.44 8.38
N ALA A 652 -6.18 22.80 9.24
CA ALA A 652 -5.28 23.92 9.02
C ALA A 652 -4.50 23.78 7.70
N GLY A 653 -3.90 22.60 7.44
CA GLY A 653 -3.17 22.35 6.21
C GLY A 653 -4.03 22.36 4.93
N ILE A 654 -5.34 22.07 5.05
CA ILE A 654 -6.30 22.19 3.95
C ILE A 654 -6.59 23.67 3.69
N ARG A 655 -6.83 24.46 4.75
CA ARG A 655 -7.06 25.91 4.65
C ARG A 655 -5.88 26.61 3.99
N ASP A 656 -4.66 26.38 4.47
CA ASP A 656 -3.44 26.96 3.88
C ASP A 656 -3.33 26.63 2.38
N ALA A 657 -3.60 25.38 2.02
CA ALA A 657 -3.59 24.95 0.62
C ALA A 657 -4.61 25.72 -0.22
N TYR A 658 -5.84 25.86 0.25
CA TYR A 658 -6.92 26.51 -0.51
C TYR A 658 -6.83 28.04 -0.54
N GLU A 659 -6.18 28.67 0.43
CA GLU A 659 -5.97 30.12 0.47
C GLU A 659 -4.71 30.56 -0.30
N THR A 660 -3.66 29.74 -0.31
CA THR A 660 -2.36 30.15 -0.87
C THR A 660 -1.90 29.33 -2.07
N GLY A 661 -2.58 28.22 -2.37
CA GLY A 661 -2.15 27.22 -3.33
C GLY A 661 -1.10 26.24 -2.81
N ARG A 662 -0.64 26.39 -1.56
CA ARG A 662 0.38 25.54 -0.94
C ARG A 662 -0.01 25.13 0.48
N GLY A 663 0.14 23.86 0.80
CA GLY A 663 -0.20 23.35 2.12
C GLY A 663 0.34 21.96 2.39
N ARG A 664 0.20 21.51 3.64
CA ARG A 664 0.64 20.18 4.07
C ARG A 664 -0.53 19.46 4.72
N VAL A 665 -1.06 18.45 4.05
CA VAL A 665 -2.19 17.66 4.53
C VAL A 665 -1.63 16.36 5.09
N ARG A 666 -1.83 16.12 6.39
CA ARG A 666 -1.42 14.86 7.04
C ARG A 666 -2.52 13.82 6.83
N VAL A 667 -2.14 12.66 6.31
CA VAL A 667 -3.05 11.54 6.03
C VAL A 667 -2.57 10.33 6.81
N GLN A 668 -3.49 9.72 7.53
CA GLN A 668 -3.29 8.57 8.38
C GLN A 668 -4.03 7.35 7.84
N ALA A 669 -3.43 6.17 8.02
CA ALA A 669 -4.01 4.87 7.71
C ALA A 669 -5.18 4.56 8.63
N ARG A 670 -6.23 3.96 8.10
CA ARG A 670 -7.33 3.42 8.90
C ARG A 670 -6.89 2.10 9.52
N ALA A 671 -6.89 2.03 10.84
CA ALA A 671 -6.56 0.83 11.59
C ALA A 671 -7.42 0.70 12.84
N HIS A 672 -7.72 -0.53 13.24
CA HIS A 672 -8.45 -0.84 14.47
C HIS A 672 -7.82 -2.03 15.20
N ILE A 673 -8.18 -2.21 16.46
CA ILE A 673 -7.64 -3.28 17.31
C ILE A 673 -8.63 -4.44 17.34
N GLU A 674 -8.17 -5.66 17.10
CA GLU A 674 -8.96 -6.88 17.19
C GLU A 674 -8.35 -7.87 18.21
N PRO A 675 -9.16 -8.51 19.06
CA PRO A 675 -8.68 -9.57 19.95
C PRO A 675 -8.44 -10.88 19.18
N LEU A 676 -7.29 -11.51 19.43
CA LEU A 676 -6.91 -12.81 18.89
C LEU A 676 -7.11 -13.95 19.91
N LYS A 677 -7.08 -15.19 19.40
CA LYS A 677 -7.13 -16.40 20.25
C LYS A 677 -5.95 -16.41 21.24
N GLN A 678 -6.18 -16.93 22.45
CA GLN A 678 -5.20 -17.02 23.56
C GLN A 678 -4.83 -15.68 24.24
N GLY A 679 -5.70 -14.66 24.18
CA GLY A 679 -5.52 -13.40 24.93
C GLY A 679 -4.42 -12.50 24.36
N LYS A 680 -4.14 -12.60 23.05
CA LYS A 680 -3.32 -11.65 22.32
C LYS A 680 -4.21 -10.64 21.61
N GLU A 681 -3.68 -9.49 21.26
CA GLU A 681 -4.37 -8.47 20.47
C GLU A 681 -3.59 -8.22 19.17
N ALA A 682 -4.29 -7.77 18.13
CA ALA A 682 -3.69 -7.39 16.86
C ALA A 682 -4.20 -6.02 16.41
N ILE A 683 -3.32 -5.28 15.75
CA ILE A 683 -3.69 -4.07 15.00
C ILE A 683 -3.98 -4.50 13.57
N VAL A 684 -5.16 -4.19 13.08
CA VAL A 684 -5.58 -4.48 11.71
C VAL A 684 -5.64 -3.19 10.93
N VAL A 685 -4.85 -3.08 9.85
CA VAL A 685 -4.84 -1.95 8.93
C VAL A 685 -5.70 -2.28 7.72
N THR A 686 -6.69 -1.43 7.44
CA THR A 686 -7.68 -1.63 6.37
C THR A 686 -7.52 -0.66 5.21
N GLU A 687 -6.94 0.53 5.43
CA GLU A 687 -6.68 1.54 4.39
C GLU A 687 -5.31 2.18 4.59
N LEU A 688 -4.58 2.47 3.52
CA LEU A 688 -3.32 3.22 3.55
C LEU A 688 -3.49 4.64 3.00
N PRO A 689 -2.63 5.58 3.42
CA PRO A 689 -2.59 6.90 2.80
C PRO A 689 -2.32 6.84 1.30
N PHE A 690 -2.73 7.88 0.58
CA PHE A 690 -2.57 7.97 -0.87
C PHE A 690 -1.11 7.82 -1.32
N MET A 691 -0.88 7.03 -2.38
CA MET A 691 0.44 6.68 -2.93
C MET A 691 1.38 5.94 -1.95
N VAL A 692 0.88 5.37 -0.85
CA VAL A 692 1.66 4.52 0.06
C VAL A 692 1.51 3.06 -0.33
N LYS A 693 2.64 2.37 -0.50
CA LYS A 693 2.70 0.95 -0.87
C LYS A 693 2.63 0.06 0.37
N LYS A 694 1.98 -1.11 0.24
CA LYS A 694 1.94 -2.11 1.32
C LYS A 694 3.19 -3.01 1.26
N GLY A 695 3.54 -3.54 0.09
CA GLY A 695 4.74 -4.36 -0.14
C GLY A 695 5.86 -3.68 -0.95
N GLY A 696 6.94 -4.41 -1.24
CA GLY A 696 8.05 -3.95 -2.11
C GLY A 696 9.04 -2.97 -1.46
N ASP A 697 9.99 -2.45 -2.25
CA ASP A 697 10.99 -1.49 -1.77
C ASP A 697 10.32 -0.20 -1.27
N GLY A 698 10.57 0.15 -0.01
CA GLY A 698 9.96 1.32 0.64
C GLY A 698 8.50 1.13 1.08
N GLY A 699 7.93 -0.07 0.96
CA GLY A 699 6.57 -0.38 1.42
C GLY A 699 6.42 -0.47 2.94
N LEU A 700 5.17 -0.45 3.41
CA LEU A 700 4.84 -0.49 4.84
C LEU A 700 5.37 -1.75 5.53
N ILE A 701 5.15 -2.93 4.95
CA ILE A 701 5.48 -4.22 5.57
C ILE A 701 6.99 -4.35 5.84
N PRO A 702 7.88 -4.14 4.84
CA PRO A 702 9.32 -4.14 5.08
C PRO A 702 9.76 -3.09 6.10
N LYS A 703 9.15 -1.90 6.08
CA LYS A 703 9.49 -0.83 7.04
C LYS A 703 9.17 -1.22 8.48
N ILE A 704 8.02 -1.85 8.72
CA ILE A 704 7.67 -2.38 10.03
C ILE A 704 8.68 -3.47 10.44
N ALA A 705 9.00 -4.40 9.54
CA ALA A 705 9.95 -5.47 9.80
C ALA A 705 11.34 -4.94 10.21
N ASP A 706 11.83 -3.90 9.52
CA ASP A 706 13.08 -3.23 9.87
C ASP A 706 13.02 -2.56 11.25
N LEU A 707 11.93 -1.87 11.59
CA LEU A 707 11.76 -1.22 12.89
C LEU A 707 11.70 -2.22 14.06
N VAL A 708 11.13 -3.40 13.82
CA VAL A 708 11.13 -4.50 14.80
C VAL A 708 12.53 -5.06 14.96
N LYS A 709 13.25 -5.29 13.86
CA LYS A 709 14.63 -5.82 13.85
C LYS A 709 15.63 -4.87 14.52
N ASP A 710 15.45 -3.57 14.31
CA ASP A 710 16.26 -2.51 14.92
C ASP A 710 15.90 -2.25 16.40
N GLY A 711 14.92 -2.98 16.95
CA GLY A 711 14.49 -2.85 18.35
C GLY A 711 13.75 -1.55 18.68
N ARG A 712 13.25 -0.83 17.67
CA ARG A 712 12.48 0.43 17.87
C ARG A 712 11.02 0.17 18.25
N ILE A 713 10.43 -0.90 17.71
CA ILE A 713 9.07 -1.36 18.06
C ILE A 713 9.11 -2.87 18.39
N PRO A 714 9.76 -3.26 19.51
CA PRO A 714 9.92 -4.68 19.86
C PRO A 714 8.60 -5.34 20.29
N GLU A 715 7.51 -4.60 20.48
CA GLU A 715 6.21 -5.07 20.95
C GLU A 715 5.44 -5.90 19.91
N ILE A 716 5.82 -5.81 18.64
CA ILE A 716 5.19 -6.57 17.55
C ILE A 716 5.73 -8.01 17.57
N ALA A 717 4.82 -8.97 17.60
CA ALA A 717 5.12 -10.40 17.62
C ALA A 717 5.17 -11.01 16.22
N ASN A 718 4.26 -10.61 15.34
CA ASN A 718 4.11 -11.14 13.99
C ASN A 718 3.44 -10.09 13.08
N LEU A 719 3.65 -10.20 11.77
CA LEU A 719 3.06 -9.34 10.75
C LEU A 719 2.56 -10.21 9.60
N GLU A 720 1.29 -10.07 9.25
CA GLU A 720 0.65 -10.90 8.24
C GLU A 720 -0.19 -10.07 7.27
N ASP A 721 -0.11 -10.39 5.98
CA ASP A 721 -0.98 -9.80 4.96
C ASP A 721 -2.08 -10.79 4.55
N HIS A 722 -3.33 -10.43 4.81
CA HIS A 722 -4.55 -11.16 4.45
C HIS A 722 -5.40 -10.40 3.43
N SER A 723 -4.80 -9.44 2.71
CA SER A 723 -5.49 -8.70 1.66
C SER A 723 -5.99 -9.63 0.57
N ASP A 724 -7.25 -9.48 0.18
CA ASP A 724 -7.90 -10.30 -0.85
C ASP A 724 -8.61 -9.43 -1.90
N LYS A 725 -9.51 -10.03 -2.70
CA LYS A 725 -10.29 -9.29 -3.70
C LYS A 725 -11.36 -8.36 -3.10
N ARG A 726 -11.65 -8.46 -1.80
CA ARG A 726 -12.70 -7.71 -1.09
C ARG A 726 -12.14 -6.52 -0.33
N GLY A 727 -10.83 -6.46 -0.08
CA GLY A 727 -10.19 -5.30 0.54
C GLY A 727 -8.80 -5.61 1.07
N MET A 728 -8.09 -4.54 1.46
CA MET A 728 -6.79 -4.65 2.11
C MET A 728 -6.97 -5.03 3.57
N ARG A 729 -6.14 -5.94 4.07
CA ARG A 729 -6.14 -6.34 5.48
C ARG A 729 -4.75 -6.79 5.93
N VAL A 730 -4.02 -5.87 6.57
CA VAL A 730 -2.71 -6.17 7.18
C VAL A 730 -2.88 -6.34 8.68
N ILE A 731 -2.47 -7.49 9.21
CA ILE A 731 -2.61 -7.86 10.62
C ILE A 731 -1.24 -7.77 11.30
N ILE A 732 -1.13 -6.94 12.32
CA ILE A 732 0.06 -6.74 13.13
C ILE A 732 -0.22 -7.34 14.50
N GLU A 733 0.25 -8.56 14.74
CA GLU A 733 0.04 -9.24 16.02
C GLU A 733 0.97 -8.69 17.09
N LEU A 734 0.45 -8.46 18.29
CA LEU A 734 1.20 -7.89 19.40
C LEU A 734 1.63 -8.97 20.41
N LYS A 735 2.69 -8.66 21.17
CA LYS A 735 3.08 -9.44 22.35
C LYS A 735 2.03 -9.30 23.47
N ARG A 736 1.96 -10.27 24.39
CA ARG A 736 0.91 -10.35 25.43
C ARG A 736 0.88 -9.16 26.40
N ASP A 737 2.01 -8.50 26.58
CA ASP A 737 2.25 -7.38 27.49
C ASP A 737 2.26 -6.02 26.77
N ALA A 738 2.07 -6.01 25.45
CA ALA A 738 2.06 -4.80 24.65
C ALA A 738 0.72 -4.09 24.75
N ILE A 739 0.74 -2.77 24.95
CA ILE A 739 -0.46 -1.93 24.93
C ILE A 739 -0.75 -1.54 23.47
N PRO A 740 -1.84 -2.00 22.83
CA PRO A 740 -2.04 -1.83 21.39
C PRO A 740 -2.06 -0.38 20.93
N LYS A 741 -2.70 0.51 21.70
CA LYS A 741 -2.75 1.95 21.38
C LYS A 741 -1.37 2.59 21.31
N VAL A 742 -0.45 2.21 22.21
CA VAL A 742 0.92 2.74 22.21
C VAL A 742 1.69 2.25 20.99
N VAL A 743 1.53 0.97 20.63
CA VAL A 743 2.18 0.39 19.44
C VAL A 743 1.64 1.03 18.16
N LEU A 744 0.32 1.25 18.07
CA LEU A 744 -0.31 1.93 16.95
C LEU A 744 0.25 3.36 16.76
N ASN A 745 0.40 4.13 17.83
CA ASN A 745 0.98 5.47 17.76
C ASN A 745 2.47 5.45 17.35
N LYS A 746 3.24 4.45 17.82
CA LYS A 746 4.61 4.24 17.34
C LYS A 746 4.64 3.92 15.85
N LEU A 747 3.71 3.11 15.36
CA LEU A 747 3.58 2.78 13.94
C LEU A 747 3.27 4.04 13.13
N TYR A 748 2.31 4.86 13.54
CA TYR A 748 2.02 6.14 12.86
C TYR A 748 3.25 7.06 12.81
N LYS A 749 4.00 7.17 13.91
CA LYS A 749 5.19 8.04 13.98
C LYS A 749 6.37 7.57 13.14
N HIS A 750 6.56 6.26 12.99
CA HIS A 750 7.78 5.69 12.42
C HIS A 750 7.59 5.01 11.06
N THR A 751 6.36 4.87 10.59
CA THR A 751 6.02 4.19 9.34
C THR A 751 5.21 5.10 8.40
N PRO A 752 5.12 4.74 7.10
CA PRO A 752 4.23 5.41 6.16
C PRO A 752 2.73 5.28 6.47
N MET A 753 2.32 4.62 7.56
CA MET A 753 0.92 4.64 8.01
C MET A 753 0.44 6.06 8.33
N GLN A 754 1.34 6.99 8.60
CA GLN A 754 1.03 8.41 8.59
C GLN A 754 2.00 9.10 7.63
N SER A 755 1.47 9.74 6.60
CA SER A 755 2.24 10.46 5.59
C SER A 755 1.75 11.89 5.45
N THR A 756 2.59 12.76 4.89
CA THR A 756 2.21 14.14 4.61
C THR A 756 2.13 14.32 3.10
N PHE A 757 0.96 14.69 2.60
CA PHE A 757 0.76 15.11 1.23
C PHE A 757 1.07 16.61 1.11
N GLY A 758 2.12 16.96 0.38
CA GLY A 758 2.49 18.35 0.10
C GLY A 758 1.68 18.89 -1.07
N VAL A 759 0.68 19.72 -0.79
CA VAL A 759 -0.16 20.37 -1.80
C VAL A 759 0.61 21.52 -2.45
N ASN A 760 0.65 21.53 -3.78
CA ASN A 760 1.21 22.61 -4.60
C ASN A 760 0.39 22.77 -5.87
N MET A 761 -0.56 23.71 -5.85
CA MET A 761 -1.52 23.98 -6.92
C MET A 761 -0.91 24.86 -8.01
N VAL A 762 -0.05 24.25 -8.83
CA VAL A 762 0.56 24.90 -10.00
C VAL A 762 -0.06 24.34 -11.29
N ALA A 763 -0.64 25.22 -12.09
CA ALA A 763 -1.22 24.89 -13.40
C ALA A 763 -0.89 25.99 -14.42
N LEU A 764 -1.12 25.71 -15.70
CA LEU A 764 -1.00 26.71 -16.76
C LEU A 764 -2.27 27.56 -16.82
N VAL A 765 -2.08 28.87 -16.76
CA VAL A 765 -3.10 29.88 -17.09
C VAL A 765 -2.54 30.66 -18.27
N ASP A 766 -3.22 30.59 -19.42
CA ASP A 766 -2.76 31.21 -20.67
C ASP A 766 -1.31 30.81 -21.04
N ASN A 767 -0.99 29.51 -20.93
CA ASN A 767 0.35 28.93 -21.13
C ASN A 767 1.44 29.42 -20.16
N VAL A 768 1.07 30.13 -19.09
CA VAL A 768 2.00 30.59 -18.04
C VAL A 768 1.78 29.77 -16.77
N PRO A 769 2.83 29.15 -16.19
CA PRO A 769 2.73 28.48 -14.90
C PRO A 769 2.38 29.46 -13.79
N ARG A 770 1.26 29.24 -13.10
CA ARG A 770 0.83 30.04 -11.95
C ARG A 770 0.53 29.16 -10.76
N THR A 771 0.84 29.65 -9.56
CA THR A 771 0.32 29.07 -8.32
C THR A 771 -1.08 29.64 -8.10
N LEU A 772 -2.07 28.77 -7.93
CA LEU A 772 -3.48 29.12 -7.84
C LEU A 772 -4.02 28.74 -6.47
N ASP A 773 -4.83 29.61 -5.89
CA ASP A 773 -5.69 29.27 -4.76
C ASP A 773 -6.97 28.55 -5.26
N LEU A 774 -7.82 28.08 -4.34
CA LEU A 774 -9.03 27.34 -4.70
C LEU A 774 -10.00 28.19 -5.56
N ARG A 775 -10.22 29.45 -5.16
CA ARG A 775 -11.14 30.36 -5.86
C ARG A 775 -10.64 30.62 -7.28
N ALA A 776 -9.34 30.83 -7.46
CA ALA A 776 -8.72 31.06 -8.76
C ALA A 776 -8.88 29.85 -9.68
N VAL A 777 -8.76 28.62 -9.18
CA VAL A 777 -9.01 27.41 -10.00
C VAL A 777 -10.46 27.39 -10.49
N ILE A 778 -11.43 27.60 -9.60
CA ILE A 778 -12.87 27.61 -9.94
C ILE A 778 -13.18 28.76 -10.91
N HIS A 779 -12.64 29.95 -10.66
CA HIS A 779 -12.81 31.12 -11.54
C HIS A 779 -12.38 30.83 -12.97
N ASN A 780 -11.17 30.30 -13.17
CA ASN A 780 -10.65 29.99 -14.50
C ASN A 780 -11.44 28.88 -15.18
N TYR A 781 -11.91 27.88 -14.41
CA TYR A 781 -12.78 26.83 -14.92
C TYR A 781 -14.13 27.38 -15.40
N VAL A 782 -14.79 28.22 -14.59
CA VAL A 782 -16.08 28.84 -14.92
C VAL A 782 -15.94 29.78 -16.14
N ALA A 783 -14.85 30.55 -16.22
CA ALA A 783 -14.58 31.40 -17.38
C ALA A 783 -14.47 30.57 -18.68
N HIS A 784 -13.80 29.42 -18.62
CA HIS A 784 -13.73 28.46 -19.73
C HIS A 784 -15.09 27.88 -20.07
N GLN A 785 -15.88 27.45 -19.09
CA GLN A 785 -17.24 26.93 -19.35
C GLN A 785 -18.16 27.98 -19.97
N ARG A 786 -18.06 29.25 -19.53
CA ARG A 786 -18.81 30.34 -20.15
C ARG A 786 -18.46 30.49 -21.63
N GLU A 787 -17.18 30.45 -21.97
CA GLU A 787 -16.73 30.50 -23.36
C GLU A 787 -17.25 29.30 -24.18
N VAL A 788 -17.10 28.09 -23.65
CA VAL A 788 -17.57 26.85 -24.29
C VAL A 788 -19.08 26.89 -24.55
N VAL A 789 -19.89 27.26 -23.55
CA VAL A 789 -21.35 27.35 -23.69
C VAL A 789 -21.72 28.43 -24.72
N VAL A 790 -21.11 29.62 -24.66
CA VAL A 790 -21.39 30.68 -25.65
C VAL A 790 -21.03 30.24 -27.07
N ARG A 791 -19.86 29.61 -27.28
CA ARG A 791 -19.44 29.11 -28.59
C ARG A 791 -20.40 28.03 -29.11
N ARG A 792 -20.73 27.04 -28.27
CA ARG A 792 -21.70 25.99 -28.60
C ARG A 792 -23.08 26.56 -28.94
N THR A 793 -23.60 27.49 -28.13
CA THR A 793 -24.90 28.11 -28.36
C THR A 793 -24.91 28.96 -29.63
N LYS A 794 -23.80 29.64 -29.97
CA LYS A 794 -23.65 30.34 -31.26
C LYS A 794 -23.60 29.37 -32.44
N HIS A 795 -22.90 28.25 -32.31
CA HIS A 795 -22.83 27.22 -33.33
C HIS A 795 -24.21 26.61 -33.59
N GLU A 796 -24.90 26.19 -32.53
CA GLU A 796 -26.27 25.67 -32.60
C GLU A 796 -27.22 26.72 -33.19
N LEU A 797 -27.11 27.99 -32.77
CA LEU A 797 -27.92 29.08 -33.32
C LEU A 797 -27.69 29.25 -34.82
N ALA A 798 -26.44 29.26 -35.28
CA ALA A 798 -26.12 29.40 -36.70
C ALA A 798 -26.66 28.22 -37.53
N GLU A 799 -26.56 26.99 -37.01
CA GLU A 799 -27.11 25.79 -37.66
C GLU A 799 -28.64 25.87 -37.75
N LYS A 800 -29.31 26.24 -36.65
CA LYS A 800 -30.76 26.39 -36.60
C LYS A 800 -31.26 27.53 -37.46
N GLU A 801 -30.58 28.67 -37.50
CA GLU A 801 -30.90 29.81 -38.38
C GLU A 801 -30.76 29.42 -39.86
N ALA A 802 -29.69 28.69 -40.23
CA ALA A 802 -29.53 28.18 -41.58
C ALA A 802 -30.65 27.19 -41.95
N ARG A 803 -31.05 26.31 -41.02
CA ARG A 803 -32.15 25.37 -41.22
C ARG A 803 -33.51 26.07 -41.34
N ALA A 804 -33.80 27.03 -40.47
CA ALA A 804 -35.01 27.85 -40.53
C ALA A 804 -35.09 28.63 -41.83
N HIS A 805 -33.98 29.20 -42.30
CA HIS A 805 -33.89 29.89 -43.59
C HIS A 805 -34.28 28.96 -44.75
N ILE A 806 -33.80 27.72 -44.76
CA ILE A 806 -34.19 26.74 -45.79
C ILE A 806 -35.68 26.40 -45.67
N LEU A 807 -36.16 26.08 -44.47
CA LEU A 807 -37.57 25.69 -44.22
C LEU A 807 -38.54 26.82 -44.63
N GLN A 808 -38.20 28.08 -44.36
CA GLN A 808 -38.97 29.23 -44.80
C GLN A 808 -39.11 29.28 -46.33
N GLY A 809 -38.01 28.99 -47.07
CA GLY A 809 -38.06 28.90 -48.52
C GLY A 809 -38.93 27.74 -49.02
N LEU A 810 -38.90 26.60 -48.34
CA LEU A 810 -39.76 25.46 -48.64
C LEU A 810 -41.24 25.76 -48.35
N LEU A 811 -41.56 26.48 -47.28
CA LEU A 811 -42.93 26.92 -46.98
C LEU A 811 -43.47 27.87 -48.05
N ILE A 812 -42.68 28.87 -48.45
CA ILE A 812 -43.02 29.77 -49.57
C ILE A 812 -43.28 28.95 -50.84
N ALA A 813 -42.47 27.91 -51.07
CA ALA A 813 -42.64 27.04 -52.22
C ALA A 813 -43.90 26.18 -52.16
N LEU A 814 -44.23 25.62 -50.99
CA LEU A 814 -45.44 24.85 -50.76
C LEU A 814 -46.71 25.69 -50.95
N ASP A 815 -46.68 26.96 -50.56
CA ASP A 815 -47.80 27.89 -50.74
C ASP A 815 -47.98 28.37 -52.20
N ASN A 816 -46.95 28.21 -53.05
CA ASN A 816 -46.91 28.70 -54.43
C ASN A 816 -46.53 27.61 -55.46
N LEU A 817 -46.83 26.34 -55.19
CA LEU A 817 -46.33 25.18 -55.96
C LEU A 817 -46.58 25.28 -57.47
N ASP A 818 -47.80 25.61 -57.88
CA ASP A 818 -48.17 25.64 -59.31
C ASP A 818 -47.34 26.69 -60.07
N ALA A 819 -47.16 27.88 -59.48
CA ALA A 819 -46.37 28.96 -60.08
C ALA A 819 -44.88 28.64 -60.17
N ILE A 820 -44.35 27.88 -59.20
CA ILE A 820 -42.96 27.40 -59.19
C ILE A 820 -42.76 26.30 -60.23
N ILE A 821 -43.67 25.34 -60.35
CA ILE A 821 -43.61 24.27 -61.34
C ILE A 821 -43.67 24.85 -62.76
N GLU A 822 -44.56 25.81 -63.01
CA GLU A 822 -44.63 26.52 -64.29
C GLU A 822 -43.32 27.23 -64.64
N LEU A 823 -42.74 27.96 -63.70
CA LEU A 823 -41.46 28.66 -63.87
C LEU A 823 -40.32 27.69 -64.16
N ILE A 824 -40.23 26.58 -63.41
CA ILE A 824 -39.20 25.55 -63.61
C ILE A 824 -39.35 24.90 -64.99
N ARG A 825 -40.59 24.60 -65.42
CA ARG A 825 -40.87 24.01 -66.75
C ARG A 825 -40.59 24.96 -67.91
N ALA A 826 -40.76 26.27 -67.70
CA ALA A 826 -40.49 27.29 -68.70
C ALA A 826 -39.00 27.68 -68.79
N SER A 827 -38.22 27.35 -67.76
CA SER A 827 -36.79 27.65 -67.69
C SER A 827 -35.96 26.70 -68.56
N ARG A 828 -34.93 27.23 -69.22
CA ARG A 828 -34.08 26.46 -70.13
C ARG A 828 -33.16 25.46 -69.42
N ASP A 829 -32.69 25.81 -68.23
CA ASP A 829 -31.78 25.02 -67.41
C ASP A 829 -31.93 25.34 -65.91
N ARG A 830 -31.24 24.56 -65.06
CA ARG A 830 -31.34 24.65 -63.60
C ARG A 830 -30.84 25.99 -63.06
N ASP A 831 -29.81 26.58 -63.66
CA ASP A 831 -29.24 27.84 -63.20
C ASP A 831 -30.16 29.02 -63.53
N ALA A 832 -30.78 29.01 -64.71
CA ALA A 832 -31.81 29.98 -65.10
C ALA A 832 -33.04 29.88 -64.20
N ALA A 833 -33.51 28.66 -63.90
CA ALA A 833 -34.62 28.43 -62.97
C ALA A 833 -34.28 28.95 -61.56
N ARG A 834 -33.07 28.69 -61.06
CA ARG A 834 -32.61 29.19 -59.75
C ARG A 834 -32.61 30.72 -59.71
N MET A 835 -32.07 31.39 -60.71
CA MET A 835 -32.04 32.86 -60.77
C MET A 835 -33.45 33.47 -60.82
N GLN A 836 -34.35 32.87 -61.60
CA GLN A 836 -35.74 33.35 -61.69
C GLN A 836 -36.53 33.10 -60.40
N LEU A 837 -36.27 31.99 -59.69
CA LEU A 837 -36.86 31.74 -58.37
C LEU A 837 -36.40 32.76 -57.32
N VAL A 838 -35.10 33.11 -57.34
CA VAL A 838 -34.52 34.16 -56.49
C VAL A 838 -35.20 35.51 -56.76
N GLU A 839 -35.32 35.89 -58.03
CA GLU A 839 -35.87 37.20 -58.41
C GLU A 839 -37.39 37.30 -58.17
N ARG A 840 -38.16 36.25 -58.50
CA ARG A 840 -39.63 36.30 -58.48
C ARG A 840 -40.24 36.09 -57.09
N PHE A 841 -39.61 35.27 -56.26
CA PHE A 841 -40.13 34.91 -54.94
C PHE A 841 -39.28 35.49 -53.79
N GLU A 842 -38.36 36.41 -54.09
CA GLU A 842 -37.46 37.06 -53.14
C GLU A 842 -36.67 36.05 -52.27
N LEU A 843 -36.29 34.92 -52.87
CA LEU A 843 -35.60 33.82 -52.19
C LEU A 843 -34.08 33.98 -52.25
N SER A 844 -33.36 33.42 -51.29
CA SER A 844 -31.90 33.28 -51.40
C SER A 844 -31.51 32.19 -52.40
N GLN A 845 -30.28 32.23 -52.91
CA GLN A 845 -29.77 31.17 -53.78
C GLN A 845 -29.80 29.78 -53.13
N VAL A 846 -29.59 29.71 -51.80
CA VAL A 846 -29.64 28.45 -51.03
C VAL A 846 -31.07 27.93 -50.94
N GLN A 847 -32.06 28.80 -50.67
CA GLN A 847 -33.48 28.44 -50.66
C GLN A 847 -33.95 27.98 -52.04
N ALA A 848 -33.63 28.74 -53.10
CA ALA A 848 -33.99 28.37 -54.47
C ALA A 848 -33.37 27.03 -54.89
N THR A 849 -32.13 26.73 -54.44
CA THR A 849 -31.51 25.42 -54.67
C THR A 849 -32.25 24.31 -53.93
N ALA A 850 -32.58 24.52 -52.65
CA ALA A 850 -33.34 23.55 -51.85
C ALA A 850 -34.73 23.25 -52.45
N ILE A 851 -35.40 24.24 -53.01
CA ILE A 851 -36.68 24.07 -53.73
C ILE A 851 -36.50 23.23 -54.99
N LEU A 852 -35.43 23.47 -55.76
CA LEU A 852 -35.13 22.69 -56.96
C LEU A 852 -34.76 21.22 -56.64
N ASP A 853 -34.30 20.95 -55.43
CA ASP A 853 -33.98 19.60 -54.94
C ASP A 853 -35.18 18.90 -54.26
N LEU A 854 -36.34 19.55 -54.17
CA LEU A 854 -37.56 18.94 -53.63
C LEU A 854 -37.98 17.71 -54.43
N ARG A 855 -38.38 16.66 -53.72
CA ARG A 855 -38.92 15.44 -54.32
C ARG A 855 -40.45 15.48 -54.29
N LEU A 856 -41.10 14.92 -55.31
CA LEU A 856 -42.56 14.84 -55.38
C LEU A 856 -43.20 14.16 -54.15
N SER A 857 -42.50 13.21 -53.52
CA SER A 857 -42.96 12.56 -52.29
C SER A 857 -43.09 13.52 -51.10
N GLN A 858 -42.33 14.62 -51.08
CA GLN A 858 -42.33 15.61 -50.01
C GLN A 858 -43.47 16.64 -50.16
N LEU A 859 -44.29 16.52 -51.21
CA LEU A 859 -45.45 17.39 -51.46
C LEU A 859 -46.77 16.80 -50.92
N THR A 860 -46.71 15.67 -50.20
CA THR A 860 -47.90 15.12 -49.54
C THR A 860 -48.31 16.01 -48.35
N ALA A 861 -49.59 16.00 -47.99
CA ALA A 861 -50.10 16.82 -46.88
C ALA A 861 -49.36 16.56 -45.55
N LEU A 862 -49.03 15.30 -45.26
CA LEU A 862 -48.29 14.92 -44.05
C LEU A 862 -46.87 15.49 -44.01
N GLU A 863 -46.15 15.48 -45.14
CA GLU A 863 -44.79 16.01 -45.23
C GLU A 863 -44.78 17.55 -45.19
N ALA A 864 -45.79 18.20 -45.79
CA ALA A 864 -45.96 19.64 -45.69
C ALA A 864 -46.25 20.09 -44.26
N ASP A 865 -47.10 19.36 -43.52
CA ASP A 865 -47.35 19.61 -42.10
C ASP A 865 -46.11 19.34 -41.24
N ALA A 866 -45.32 18.30 -41.56
CA ALA A 866 -44.05 18.03 -40.89
C ALA A 866 -43.03 19.17 -41.08
N ILE A 867 -42.93 19.75 -42.28
CA ILE A 867 -42.08 20.93 -42.55
C ILE A 867 -42.54 22.15 -41.76
N LYS A 868 -43.86 22.39 -41.65
CA LYS A 868 -44.43 23.47 -40.84
C LYS A 868 -44.12 23.30 -39.36
N GLN A 869 -44.29 22.08 -38.84
CA GLN A 869 -43.97 21.78 -37.44
C GLN A 869 -42.47 21.92 -37.18
N GLU A 870 -41.61 21.38 -38.05
CA GLU A 870 -40.16 21.53 -37.94
C GLU A 870 -39.75 23.01 -37.93
N HIS A 871 -40.33 23.84 -38.79
CA HIS A 871 -40.07 25.27 -38.80
C HIS A 871 -40.50 25.95 -37.48
N ALA A 872 -41.66 25.58 -36.93
CA ALA A 872 -42.13 26.11 -35.65
C ALA A 872 -41.18 25.74 -34.51
N ASP A 873 -40.80 24.46 -34.39
CA ASP A 873 -39.89 23.95 -33.36
C ASP A 873 -38.50 24.60 -33.46
N VAL A 874 -37.95 24.73 -34.68
CA VAL A 874 -36.66 25.38 -34.91
C VAL A 874 -36.74 26.87 -34.57
N THR A 875 -37.83 27.56 -34.89
CA THR A 875 -38.02 28.98 -34.57
C THR A 875 -38.11 29.22 -33.07
N GLU A 876 -38.83 28.35 -32.35
CA GLU A 876 -38.89 28.37 -30.88
C GLU A 876 -37.48 28.18 -30.30
N ARG A 877 -36.74 27.18 -30.76
CA ARG A 877 -35.36 26.94 -30.32
C ARG A 877 -34.42 28.10 -30.62
N ILE A 878 -34.54 28.77 -31.78
CA ILE A 878 -33.78 29.99 -32.09
C ILE A 878 -34.09 31.10 -31.07
N GLY A 879 -35.37 31.25 -30.70
CA GLY A 879 -35.81 32.18 -29.66
C GLY A 879 -35.12 31.91 -28.31
N GLU A 880 -35.08 30.65 -27.89
CA GLU A 880 -34.38 30.22 -26.68
C GLU A 880 -32.88 30.51 -26.74
N LEU A 881 -32.21 30.10 -27.83
CA LEU A 881 -30.76 30.27 -28.01
C LEU A 881 -30.35 31.75 -28.01
N ARG A 882 -31.13 32.61 -28.69
CA ARG A 882 -30.91 34.06 -28.67
C ARG A 882 -31.12 34.64 -27.28
N ALA A 883 -32.10 34.13 -26.53
CA ALA A 883 -32.34 34.59 -25.17
C ALA A 883 -31.23 34.15 -24.19
N ILE A 884 -30.63 32.97 -24.41
CA ILE A 884 -29.43 32.53 -23.66
C ILE A 884 -28.23 33.43 -23.99
N LEU A 885 -27.97 33.70 -25.28
CA LEU A 885 -26.86 34.57 -25.68
C LEU A 885 -27.05 36.04 -25.29
N GLY A 886 -28.29 36.48 -25.09
CA GLY A 886 -28.65 37.84 -24.73
C GLY A 886 -28.55 38.15 -23.23
N ASP A 887 -28.42 37.14 -22.37
CA ASP A 887 -28.38 37.30 -20.92
C ASP A 887 -27.31 36.40 -20.29
N GLU A 888 -26.27 37.03 -19.71
CA GLU A 888 -25.17 36.32 -19.06
C GLU A 888 -25.67 35.44 -17.90
N ALA A 889 -26.70 35.85 -17.16
CA ALA A 889 -27.26 35.05 -16.07
C ALA A 889 -27.78 33.70 -16.59
N ARG A 890 -28.44 33.69 -17.77
CA ARG A 890 -28.95 32.46 -18.38
C ARG A 890 -27.85 31.53 -18.86
N VAL A 891 -26.72 32.06 -19.32
CA VAL A 891 -25.52 31.25 -19.63
C VAL A 891 -25.00 30.57 -18.37
N LEU A 892 -24.93 31.29 -17.25
CA LEU A 892 -24.50 30.72 -15.97
C LEU A 892 -25.50 29.68 -15.44
N ASP A 893 -26.80 29.90 -15.62
CA ASP A 893 -27.84 28.94 -15.27
C ASP A 893 -27.69 27.63 -16.05
N VAL A 894 -27.41 27.69 -17.36
CA VAL A 894 -27.12 26.48 -18.18
C VAL A 894 -25.92 25.71 -17.62
N ILE A 895 -24.84 26.42 -17.26
CA ILE A 895 -23.65 25.77 -16.65
C ILE A 895 -24.04 25.10 -15.33
N LYS A 896 -24.84 25.76 -14.50
CA LYS A 896 -25.31 25.24 -13.21
C LYS A 896 -26.17 23.98 -13.38
N GLU A 897 -27.10 23.98 -14.33
CA GLU A 897 -27.94 22.83 -14.67
C GLU A 897 -27.10 21.64 -15.14
N GLU A 898 -26.17 21.85 -16.08
CA GLU A 898 -25.29 20.79 -16.59
C GLU A 898 -24.39 20.19 -15.49
N LEU A 899 -23.83 21.03 -14.61
CA LEU A 899 -23.06 20.56 -13.46
C LEU A 899 -23.93 19.76 -12.48
N GLY A 900 -25.17 20.19 -12.26
CA GLY A 900 -26.16 19.46 -11.45
C GLY A 900 -26.41 18.06 -11.98
N GLU A 901 -26.68 17.92 -13.29
CA GLU A 901 -26.88 16.63 -13.94
C GLU A 901 -25.67 15.69 -13.81
N ILE A 902 -24.45 16.22 -13.94
CA ILE A 902 -23.22 15.44 -13.78
C ILE A 902 -23.07 14.95 -12.33
N SER A 903 -23.36 15.80 -11.36
CA SER A 903 -23.33 15.46 -9.92
C SER A 903 -24.31 14.34 -9.58
N GLU A 904 -25.51 14.37 -10.15
CA GLU A 904 -26.53 13.32 -9.96
C GLU A 904 -26.15 12.01 -10.64
N ARG A 905 -25.65 12.06 -11.88
CA ARG A 905 -25.33 10.86 -12.68
C ARG A 905 -24.06 10.15 -12.27
N PHE A 906 -23.04 10.89 -11.82
CA PHE A 906 -21.69 10.37 -11.58
C PHE A 906 -21.18 10.62 -10.15
N GLY A 907 -21.92 11.32 -9.31
CA GLY A 907 -21.50 11.65 -7.96
C GLY A 907 -21.38 10.41 -7.07
N GLU A 908 -20.26 10.31 -6.36
CA GLU A 908 -19.97 9.25 -5.40
C GLU A 908 -19.92 9.77 -3.96
N GLU A 909 -20.06 8.86 -3.00
CA GLU A 909 -19.82 9.17 -1.60
C GLU A 909 -18.32 9.43 -1.32
N ARG A 910 -18.07 10.21 -0.27
CA ARG A 910 -16.72 10.53 0.19
C ARG A 910 -16.06 9.26 0.74
N ARG A 911 -14.80 9.02 0.37
CA ARG A 911 -14.01 7.88 0.88
C ARG A 911 -13.13 8.29 2.05
N THR A 912 -12.49 9.46 1.95
CA THR A 912 -11.58 9.96 2.98
C THR A 912 -12.32 10.63 4.13
N GLU A 913 -12.00 10.23 5.35
CA GLU A 913 -12.53 10.85 6.57
C GLU A 913 -11.65 12.04 6.99
N ILE A 914 -12.26 13.11 7.52
CA ILE A 914 -11.53 14.27 8.06
C ILE A 914 -11.81 14.34 9.55
N SER A 915 -10.79 14.05 10.35
CA SER A 915 -10.84 14.19 11.81
C SER A 915 -10.23 15.52 12.24
N ALA A 916 -10.67 16.04 13.38
CA ALA A 916 -9.94 17.11 14.06
C ALA A 916 -8.53 16.59 14.42
N SER A 917 -7.52 17.48 14.37
CA SER A 917 -6.15 17.13 14.76
C SER A 917 -6.11 16.87 16.27
N GLU A 918 -5.37 15.87 16.71
CA GLU A 918 -5.04 15.63 18.13
C GLU A 918 -4.19 16.75 18.77
N ASP A 919 -3.87 17.81 18.03
CA ASP A 919 -3.27 19.03 18.60
C ASP A 919 -4.25 19.83 19.51
N GLU A 920 -5.51 19.38 19.68
CA GLU A 920 -6.53 20.02 20.54
C GLU A 920 -7.10 19.12 21.67
N ILE A 921 -6.64 17.87 21.85
CA ILE A 921 -7.07 17.03 22.98
C ILE A 921 -5.82 16.49 23.68
N ASP A 922 -5.48 17.10 24.81
CA ASP A 922 -4.43 16.56 25.67
C ASP A 922 -4.88 15.18 26.20
N ILE A 923 -3.93 14.24 26.33
CA ILE A 923 -4.17 12.93 26.96
C ILE A 923 -4.88 13.08 28.32
N GLU A 924 -4.69 14.23 28.97
CA GLU A 924 -5.35 14.65 30.21
C GLU A 924 -6.88 14.66 30.12
N ASP A 925 -7.48 15.05 28.98
CA ASP A 925 -8.95 15.12 28.82
C ASP A 925 -9.61 13.74 28.68
N LEU A 926 -8.82 12.70 28.38
CA LEU A 926 -9.27 11.30 28.31
C LEU A 926 -9.15 10.57 29.66
N ILE A 927 -8.48 11.17 30.64
CA ILE A 927 -8.24 10.60 31.96
C ILE A 927 -9.11 11.37 32.96
N ALA A 928 -9.98 10.67 33.70
CA ALA A 928 -10.80 11.32 34.72
C ALA A 928 -9.91 12.00 35.78
N ASP A 929 -10.15 13.30 36.01
CA ASP A 929 -9.56 14.05 37.13
C ASP A 929 -10.15 13.48 38.43
N GLN A 930 -9.39 12.62 39.10
CA GLN A 930 -9.79 11.96 40.35
C GLN A 930 -8.66 12.03 41.37
N GLN A 931 -9.02 12.07 42.65
CA GLN A 931 -8.07 12.10 43.75
C GLN A 931 -7.34 10.76 43.88
N MET A 932 -6.00 10.81 43.82
CA MET A 932 -5.11 9.66 43.91
C MET A 932 -4.27 9.77 45.20
N VAL A 933 -4.17 8.66 45.93
CA VAL A 933 -3.26 8.48 47.07
C VAL A 933 -1.95 7.94 46.54
N ILE A 934 -0.87 8.69 46.76
CA ILE A 934 0.48 8.31 46.39
C ILE A 934 1.23 7.90 47.65
N THR A 935 1.86 6.72 47.61
CA THR A 935 2.66 6.21 48.72
C THR A 935 4.05 5.83 48.23
N ILE A 936 5.08 6.28 48.93
CA ILE A 936 6.49 5.97 48.68
C ILE A 936 7.08 5.37 49.95
N THR A 937 7.71 4.20 49.86
CA THR A 937 8.40 3.56 50.99
C THR A 937 9.85 4.00 51.11
N GLN A 938 10.46 3.80 52.28
CA GLN A 938 11.88 4.08 52.53
C GLN A 938 12.79 3.32 51.56
N SER A 939 12.42 2.08 51.20
CA SER A 939 13.16 1.31 50.20
C SER A 939 12.93 1.78 48.75
N GLY A 940 12.15 2.85 48.55
CA GLY A 940 11.96 3.52 47.27
C GLY A 940 10.84 2.93 46.42
N TYR A 941 9.85 2.23 46.97
CA TYR A 941 8.70 1.73 46.20
C TYR A 941 7.57 2.76 46.16
N ILE A 942 7.11 3.09 44.96
CA ILE A 942 5.98 4.00 44.72
C ILE A 942 4.78 3.27 44.13
N LYS A 943 3.57 3.70 44.53
CA LYS A 943 2.30 3.33 43.90
C LYS A 943 1.28 4.46 43.98
N ALA A 944 0.34 4.45 43.06
CA ALA A 944 -0.84 5.30 43.04
C ALA A 944 -2.11 4.46 43.24
N LEU A 945 -3.11 4.99 43.94
CA LEU A 945 -4.41 4.37 44.17
C LEU A 945 -5.51 5.43 44.22
N PRO A 946 -6.67 5.25 43.56
CA PRO A 946 -7.79 6.16 43.74
C PRO A 946 -8.22 6.25 45.21
N LEU A 947 -8.46 7.46 45.70
CA LEU A 947 -8.87 7.72 47.09
C LEU A 947 -10.14 6.92 47.47
N ALA A 948 -11.07 6.77 46.53
CA ALA A 948 -12.30 5.99 46.69
C ALA A 948 -12.06 4.51 47.08
N THR A 949 -10.85 3.99 46.88
CA THR A 949 -10.46 2.62 47.29
C THR A 949 -10.28 2.50 48.81
N TYR A 950 -10.09 3.61 49.52
CA TYR A 950 -10.07 3.68 50.98
C TYR A 950 -11.48 3.98 51.50
N ARG A 951 -12.24 2.96 51.91
CA ARG A 951 -13.56 3.16 52.56
C ARG A 951 -13.39 3.73 53.98
N GLN A 952 -14.19 4.74 54.31
CA GLN A 952 -14.31 5.33 55.64
C GLN A 952 -14.81 4.29 56.66
N GLN A 953 -14.10 4.12 57.78
CA GLN A 953 -14.54 3.30 58.93
C GLN A 953 -15.02 4.25 60.03
N GLN A 954 -16.23 4.05 60.56
CA GLN A 954 -16.72 4.81 61.71
C GLN A 954 -15.97 4.44 63.01
N ARG A 955 -15.97 5.38 63.97
CA ARG A 955 -15.29 5.32 65.27
C ARG A 955 -15.40 3.95 65.96
N GLY A 956 -14.24 3.38 66.33
CA GLY A 956 -14.14 2.18 67.17
C GLY A 956 -13.50 0.94 66.53
N GLY A 957 -13.01 1.01 65.28
CA GLY A 957 -12.35 -0.11 64.60
C GLY A 957 -10.87 -0.28 64.94
N ARG A 958 -10.43 -1.51 65.23
CA ARG A 958 -9.00 -1.89 65.26
C ARG A 958 -8.40 -1.69 63.87
N GLY A 959 -7.25 -1.03 63.79
CA GLY A 959 -6.60 -0.59 62.55
C GLY A 959 -6.51 -1.66 61.46
N VAL A 960 -6.67 -1.22 60.21
CA VAL A 960 -6.60 -2.06 59.02
C VAL A 960 -5.13 -2.42 58.72
N THR A 961 -4.85 -3.68 58.45
CA THR A 961 -3.54 -4.15 57.98
C THR A 961 -3.13 -3.40 56.70
N GLY A 962 -2.01 -2.68 56.77
CA GLY A 962 -1.36 -2.04 55.62
C GLY A 962 -0.67 -3.06 54.71
N MET A 963 -0.25 -2.58 53.54
CA MET A 963 0.55 -3.25 52.49
C MET A 963 1.50 -4.35 52.98
N ASP A 964 1.69 -5.42 52.20
CA ASP A 964 2.80 -6.37 52.43
C ASP A 964 4.12 -5.61 52.23
N MET A 965 4.75 -5.11 53.29
CA MET A 965 6.04 -4.40 53.22
C MET A 965 7.19 -5.41 53.33
N LYS A 966 8.40 -5.00 52.92
CA LYS A 966 9.62 -5.78 53.20
C LYS A 966 9.93 -5.67 54.70
N ASP A 967 10.54 -6.69 55.32
CA ASP A 967 10.93 -6.63 56.73
C ASP A 967 11.81 -5.39 56.98
N GLY A 968 11.35 -4.49 57.87
CA GLY A 968 12.01 -3.24 58.20
C GLY A 968 11.70 -2.05 57.26
N ASP A 969 10.82 -2.19 56.28
CA ASP A 969 10.41 -1.11 55.36
C ASP A 969 9.11 -0.43 55.83
N PHE A 970 9.02 0.89 55.64
CA PHE A 970 7.86 1.69 56.03
C PHE A 970 7.59 2.79 55.01
N ILE A 971 6.39 3.38 55.05
CA ILE A 971 6.01 4.48 54.16
C ILE A 971 6.73 5.76 54.59
N GLU A 972 7.59 6.29 53.72
CA GLU A 972 8.37 7.53 53.93
C GLU A 972 7.61 8.77 53.43
N HIS A 973 6.87 8.65 52.32
CA HIS A 973 6.01 9.74 51.82
C HIS A 973 4.60 9.21 51.52
N LEU A 974 3.58 9.96 51.98
CA LEU A 974 2.18 9.72 51.66
C LEU A 974 1.50 11.07 51.43
N PHE A 975 0.85 11.22 50.28
CA PHE A 975 0.10 12.43 49.96
C PHE A 975 -1.03 12.12 48.97
N VAL A 976 -2.02 13.00 48.91
CA VAL A 976 -3.16 12.91 47.99
C VAL A 976 -3.07 14.06 47.01
N CYS A 977 -3.21 13.76 45.73
CA CYS A 977 -3.14 14.73 44.64
C CYS A 977 -4.08 14.29 43.51
N SER A 978 -4.39 15.19 42.58
CA SER A 978 -5.16 14.84 41.39
C SER A 978 -4.37 13.88 40.49
N SER A 979 -5.06 13.01 39.75
CA SER A 979 -4.49 12.22 38.65
C SER A 979 -3.78 13.09 37.59
N HIS A 980 -4.15 14.36 37.47
CA HIS A 980 -3.56 15.34 36.53
C HIS A 980 -2.39 16.13 37.11
N ASP A 981 -2.12 16.07 38.42
CA ASP A 981 -1.03 16.82 39.02
C ASP A 981 0.35 16.32 38.54
N PHE A 982 1.34 17.20 38.57
CA PHE A 982 2.75 16.85 38.45
C PHE A 982 3.34 16.53 39.82
N LEU A 983 4.19 15.50 39.88
CA LEU A 983 5.04 15.22 41.03
C LEU A 983 6.48 15.59 40.72
N LEU A 984 7.03 16.45 41.57
CA LEU A 984 8.42 16.90 41.55
C LEU A 984 9.22 16.11 42.59
N PHE A 985 10.05 15.17 42.14
CA PHE A 985 10.89 14.32 42.97
C PHE A 985 12.28 14.93 43.11
N PHE A 986 12.62 15.46 44.29
CA PHE A 986 13.92 16.06 44.57
C PHE A 986 14.88 15.04 45.17
N SER A 987 16.05 14.87 44.57
CA SER A 987 17.07 13.92 45.03
C SER A 987 18.03 14.51 46.06
N ASN A 988 18.70 13.65 46.84
CA ASN A 988 19.78 14.03 47.76
C ASN A 988 20.95 14.74 47.07
N ARG A 989 21.12 14.55 45.75
CA ARG A 989 22.15 15.17 44.92
C ARG A 989 21.71 16.51 44.29
N GLY A 990 20.50 16.98 44.61
CA GLY A 990 20.02 18.30 44.16
C GLY A 990 19.45 18.32 42.75
N LYS A 991 19.06 17.16 42.20
CA LYS A 991 18.26 17.07 40.97
C LYS A 991 16.78 17.04 41.30
N VAL A 992 15.96 17.44 40.33
CA VAL A 992 14.52 17.21 40.36
C VAL A 992 14.07 16.49 39.09
N TYR A 993 13.24 15.49 39.31
CA TYR A 993 12.57 14.71 38.29
C TYR A 993 11.08 15.03 38.32
N ARG A 994 10.42 14.96 37.17
CA ARG A 994 9.00 15.26 37.03
C ARG A 994 8.28 14.07 36.41
N SER A 995 7.14 13.70 36.96
CA SER A 995 6.20 12.75 36.35
C SER A 995 4.78 13.17 36.66
N LYS A 996 3.85 12.91 35.74
CA LYS A 996 2.42 13.09 36.00
C LYS A 996 1.91 11.94 36.86
N VAL A 997 0.91 12.23 37.69
CA VAL A 997 0.36 11.22 38.61
C VAL A 997 -0.20 10.00 37.87
N TYR A 998 -0.90 10.19 36.75
CA TYR A 998 -1.43 9.08 35.93
C TYR A 998 -0.35 8.21 35.26
N GLU A 999 0.92 8.66 35.20
CA GLU A 999 2.03 7.87 34.67
C GLU A 999 2.59 6.89 35.72
N LEU A 1000 2.23 7.09 37.00
CA LEU A 1000 2.64 6.20 38.07
C LEU A 1000 1.89 4.87 38.01
N PRO A 1001 2.54 3.76 38.44
CA PRO A 1001 1.89 2.47 38.44
C PRO A 1001 0.74 2.44 39.45
N GLU A 1002 -0.47 2.27 38.94
CA GLU A 1002 -1.62 1.91 39.75
C GLU A 1002 -1.43 0.48 40.29
N ALA A 1003 -1.66 0.30 41.58
CA ALA A 1003 -1.49 -0.99 42.24
C ALA A 1003 -2.59 -1.23 43.28
N SER A 1004 -2.91 -2.49 43.58
CA SER A 1004 -3.91 -2.77 44.62
C SER A 1004 -3.43 -2.34 46.01
N ARG A 1005 -4.37 -2.19 46.96
CA ARG A 1005 -4.07 -1.82 48.36
C ARG A 1005 -2.99 -2.69 49.01
N THR A 1006 -2.96 -3.99 48.69
CA THR A 1006 -2.02 -4.97 49.25
C THR A 1006 -0.69 -5.05 48.49
N ALA A 1007 -0.62 -4.57 47.25
CA ALA A 1007 0.58 -4.64 46.43
C ALA A 1007 1.69 -3.68 46.87
N LYS A 1008 2.95 -4.10 46.65
CA LYS A 1008 4.16 -3.35 47.03
C LYS A 1008 4.43 -2.09 46.20
N GLY A 1009 3.81 -1.95 45.02
CA GLY A 1009 4.16 -0.91 44.05
C GLY A 1009 5.40 -1.27 43.21
N ARG A 1010 5.99 -0.30 42.52
CA ARG A 1010 7.25 -0.47 41.76
C ARG A 1010 8.36 0.39 42.36
N ALA A 1011 9.61 -0.07 42.24
CA ALA A 1011 10.76 0.71 42.68
C ALA A 1011 10.93 1.98 41.82
N LEU A 1012 11.18 3.12 42.47
CA LEU A 1012 11.38 4.44 41.85
C LEU A 1012 12.52 4.45 40.84
N VAL A 1013 13.58 3.66 41.06
CA VAL A 1013 14.71 3.51 40.12
C VAL A 1013 14.30 2.95 38.75
N ASN A 1014 13.14 2.28 38.66
CA ASN A 1014 12.61 1.78 37.38
C ASN A 1014 11.71 2.81 36.67
N ILE A 1015 11.33 3.90 37.36
CA ILE A 1015 10.43 4.94 36.87
C ILE A 1015 11.24 6.21 36.57
N LEU A 1016 12.22 6.53 37.41
CA LEU A 1016 13.10 7.68 37.32
C LEU A 1016 14.55 7.20 37.11
N PRO A 1017 15.33 7.81 36.20
CA PRO A 1017 16.72 7.44 35.97
C PRO A 1017 17.62 8.07 37.04
N LEU A 1018 17.55 7.51 38.23
CA LEU A 1018 18.39 7.84 39.38
C LEU A 1018 19.79 7.23 39.20
N ARG A 1019 20.84 7.97 39.58
CA ARG A 1019 22.21 7.46 39.61
C ARG A 1019 22.44 6.52 40.81
N GLU A 1020 23.55 5.82 40.80
CA GLU A 1020 24.02 5.05 41.96
C GLU A 1020 24.17 6.00 43.19
N ASP A 1021 23.66 5.58 44.35
CA ASP A 1021 23.54 6.36 45.60
C ASP A 1021 22.67 7.64 45.52
N GLU A 1022 21.87 7.82 44.47
CA GLU A 1022 20.88 8.89 44.35
C GLU A 1022 19.51 8.43 44.87
N ARG A 1023 18.98 9.12 45.88
CA ARG A 1023 17.70 8.81 46.53
C ARG A 1023 16.81 10.05 46.59
N ILE A 1024 15.50 9.87 46.55
CA ILE A 1024 14.54 10.96 46.70
C ILE A 1024 14.56 11.43 48.17
N GLN A 1025 14.53 12.74 48.38
CA GLN A 1025 14.53 13.40 49.70
C GLN A 1025 13.24 14.19 49.94
N ALA A 1026 12.62 14.70 48.88
CA ALA A 1026 11.36 15.42 48.98
C ALA A 1026 10.52 15.21 47.73
N VAL A 1027 9.20 15.24 47.90
CA VAL A 1027 8.24 15.23 46.80
C VAL A 1027 7.30 16.40 46.97
N VAL A 1028 7.07 17.15 45.89
CA VAL A 1028 6.13 18.28 45.85
C VAL A 1028 5.16 18.03 44.70
N SER A 1029 3.86 18.08 44.97
CA SER A 1029 2.82 18.03 43.94
C SER A 1029 2.47 19.44 43.46
N THR A 1030 2.18 19.59 42.16
CA THR A 1030 1.70 20.85 41.60
C THR A 1030 0.88 20.62 40.33
N ARG A 1031 -0.24 21.33 40.16
CA ARG A 1031 -1.07 21.23 38.95
C ARG A 1031 -0.52 22.10 37.83
N ASP A 1032 -0.23 23.36 38.12
CA ASP A 1032 0.07 24.39 37.12
C ASP A 1032 1.29 25.26 37.44
N PHE A 1033 2.05 24.91 38.50
CA PHE A 1033 3.21 25.67 38.99
C PHE A 1033 2.90 27.08 39.52
N THR A 1034 1.63 27.36 39.86
CA THR A 1034 1.21 28.66 40.40
C THR A 1034 0.79 28.63 41.87
N GLU A 1035 0.62 27.45 42.48
CA GLU A 1035 0.02 27.30 43.82
C GLU A 1035 0.86 27.92 44.95
N THR A 1036 2.18 28.00 44.77
CA THR A 1036 3.08 28.74 45.66
C THR A 1036 4.10 29.51 44.84
N LYS A 1037 4.58 30.63 45.38
CA LYS A 1037 5.54 31.47 44.66
C LYS A 1037 6.94 30.87 44.65
N TYR A 1038 7.38 30.27 45.76
CA TYR A 1038 8.77 29.81 45.92
C TYR A 1038 8.89 28.41 46.52
N LEU A 1039 9.98 27.73 46.15
CA LEU A 1039 10.49 26.56 46.86
C LEU A 1039 11.75 26.95 47.64
N MET A 1040 11.77 26.65 48.93
CA MET A 1040 12.93 26.79 49.81
C MET A 1040 13.61 25.43 49.98
N PHE A 1041 14.89 25.39 49.67
CA PHE A 1041 15.77 24.24 49.80
C PHE A 1041 16.67 24.45 51.01
N ALA A 1042 16.97 23.36 51.72
CA ALA A 1042 17.98 23.34 52.76
C ALA A 1042 18.89 22.13 52.58
N THR A 1043 20.19 22.31 52.82
CA THR A 1043 21.19 21.23 52.83
C THR A 1043 21.64 20.90 54.25
N ARG A 1044 22.29 19.74 54.43
CA ARG A 1044 22.81 19.32 55.74
C ARG A 1044 23.90 20.24 56.26
N GLY A 1045 24.71 20.84 55.38
CA GLY A 1045 25.72 21.85 55.69
C GLY A 1045 25.16 23.22 56.09
N GLY A 1046 23.83 23.38 56.13
CA GLY A 1046 23.17 24.62 56.55
C GLY A 1046 23.08 25.67 55.45
N THR A 1047 23.25 25.28 54.18
CA THR A 1047 22.96 26.16 53.04
C THR A 1047 21.46 26.15 52.75
N VAL A 1048 20.89 27.32 52.47
CA VAL A 1048 19.51 27.48 52.02
C VAL A 1048 19.45 28.18 50.68
N LYS A 1049 18.41 27.89 49.92
CA LYS A 1049 18.18 28.49 48.61
C LYS A 1049 16.69 28.65 48.37
N LYS A 1050 16.31 29.79 47.80
CA LYS A 1050 14.95 30.06 47.35
C LYS A 1050 14.92 30.10 45.83
N THR A 1051 14.01 29.36 45.21
CA THR A 1051 13.81 29.33 43.74
C THR A 1051 12.33 29.52 43.43
N GLU A 1052 11.98 30.19 42.34
CA GLU A 1052 10.59 30.27 41.89
C GLU A 1052 10.07 28.91 41.41
N LEU A 1053 8.84 28.55 41.81
CA LEU A 1053 8.23 27.27 41.41
C LEU A 1053 8.11 27.15 39.89
N GLY A 1054 7.74 28.24 39.20
CA GLY A 1054 7.64 28.31 37.75
C GLY A 1054 8.95 27.97 37.01
N ALA A 1055 10.12 28.12 37.64
CA ALA A 1055 11.39 27.73 37.03
C ALA A 1055 11.51 26.21 36.80
N TYR A 1056 10.65 25.41 37.42
CA TYR A 1056 10.58 23.96 37.25
C TYR A 1056 9.56 23.53 36.18
N ASN A 1057 8.79 24.46 35.60
CA ASN A 1057 7.96 24.22 34.44
C ASN A 1057 8.78 24.25 33.14
N THR A 1058 9.61 23.21 32.95
CA THR A 1058 10.46 23.08 31.75
C THR A 1058 10.13 21.83 30.94
N PRO A 1059 10.44 21.79 29.62
CA PRO A 1059 10.24 20.60 28.79
C PRO A 1059 10.90 19.36 29.38
N ILE A 1060 10.26 18.20 29.22
CA ILE A 1060 10.66 16.94 29.86
C ILE A 1060 12.07 16.54 29.40
N LYS A 1061 13.04 16.58 30.31
CA LYS A 1061 14.35 15.97 30.11
C LYS A 1061 14.42 14.66 30.87
N ALA A 1062 14.81 13.60 30.19
CA ALA A 1062 14.94 12.28 30.79
C ALA A 1062 15.98 12.26 31.93
N ASP A 1063 17.03 13.08 31.89
CA ASP A 1063 18.13 13.05 32.87
C ASP A 1063 17.87 13.82 34.19
N GLY A 1064 16.68 14.38 34.35
CA GLY A 1064 16.34 15.28 35.45
C GLY A 1064 17.02 16.65 35.31
N ILE A 1065 16.41 17.67 35.89
CA ILE A 1065 16.95 19.04 35.88
C ILE A 1065 17.64 19.34 37.21
N ILE A 1066 18.67 20.19 37.19
CA ILE A 1066 19.32 20.66 38.41
C ILE A 1066 18.33 21.54 39.18
N ALA A 1067 18.13 21.27 40.47
CA ALA A 1067 17.34 22.10 41.38
C ALA A 1067 18.22 22.96 42.30
N ILE A 1068 19.37 22.44 42.71
CA ILE A 1068 20.40 23.11 43.52
C ILE A 1068 21.75 22.44 43.28
N ASN A 1069 22.82 23.23 43.20
CA ASN A 1069 24.18 22.68 43.12
C ASN A 1069 24.68 22.33 44.52
N ILE A 1070 24.83 21.05 44.80
CA ILE A 1070 25.28 20.52 46.09
C ILE A 1070 26.77 20.16 46.01
N ARG A 1071 27.50 20.43 47.09
CA ARG A 1071 28.93 20.07 47.21
C ARG A 1071 29.06 18.58 47.52
N ASP A 1072 30.21 17.99 47.20
CA ASP A 1072 30.42 16.54 47.36
C ASP A 1072 30.32 16.05 48.82
N ASP A 1073 30.51 16.94 49.79
CA ASP A 1073 30.41 16.69 51.24
C ASP A 1073 29.05 17.08 51.86
N ASP A 1074 28.07 17.48 51.04
CA ASP A 1074 26.76 17.94 51.47
C ASP A 1074 25.63 17.14 50.77
N GLU A 1075 24.43 17.18 51.32
CA GLU A 1075 23.25 16.55 50.73
C GLU A 1075 22.03 17.46 50.90
N LEU A 1076 21.07 17.34 49.97
CA LEU A 1076 19.76 17.98 50.13
C LEU A 1076 19.06 17.36 51.34
N LEU A 1077 18.58 18.20 52.25
CA LEU A 1077 17.89 17.78 53.47
C LEU A 1077 16.37 17.91 53.30
N ALA A 1078 15.90 19.07 52.82
CA ALA A 1078 14.47 19.34 52.75
C ALA A 1078 14.16 20.37 51.66
N VAL A 1079 12.95 20.26 51.12
CA VAL A 1079 12.33 21.23 50.21
C VAL A 1079 10.95 21.56 50.77
N ARG A 1080 10.62 22.85 50.85
CA ARG A 1080 9.32 23.35 51.33
C ARG A 1080 8.77 24.40 50.37
N ALA A 1081 7.46 24.35 50.14
CA ALA A 1081 6.72 25.45 49.52
C ALA A 1081 6.69 26.64 50.50
N VAL A 1082 6.93 27.84 49.99
CA VAL A 1082 7.05 29.06 50.81
C VAL A 1082 6.47 30.24 50.06
N ASP A 1083 5.57 30.96 50.72
CA ASP A 1083 4.97 32.18 50.20
C ASP A 1083 5.61 33.43 50.82
N PRO A 1084 5.38 34.63 50.24
CA PRO A 1084 5.82 35.86 50.87
C PRO A 1084 5.33 35.95 52.32
N ASP A 1085 6.19 36.42 53.22
CA ASP A 1085 5.96 36.58 54.67
C ASP A 1085 6.01 35.30 55.51
N ASP A 1086 6.20 34.12 54.91
CA ASP A 1086 6.48 32.89 55.67
C ASP A 1086 7.87 32.96 56.34
N GLU A 1087 7.98 32.37 57.52
CA GLU A 1087 9.25 32.31 58.24
C GLU A 1087 9.85 30.91 58.17
N VAL A 1088 11.17 30.82 58.02
CA VAL A 1088 11.89 29.55 57.96
C VAL A 1088 12.54 29.26 59.31
N ILE A 1089 12.34 28.04 59.81
CA ILE A 1089 13.02 27.54 61.00
C ILE A 1089 13.93 26.38 60.64
N MET A 1090 15.18 26.42 61.09
CA MET A 1090 16.16 25.35 60.89
C MET A 1090 16.73 24.90 62.22
N VAL A 1091 16.95 23.59 62.35
CA VAL A 1091 17.43 22.98 63.59
C VAL A 1091 18.69 22.17 63.33
N SER A 1092 19.74 22.40 64.13
CA SER A 1092 20.98 21.62 64.08
C SER A 1092 20.98 20.45 65.06
N ARG A 1093 21.80 19.44 64.77
CA ARG A 1093 22.04 18.30 65.66
C ARG A 1093 22.51 18.71 67.07
N ALA A 1094 23.20 19.84 67.17
CA ALA A 1094 23.70 20.39 68.43
C ALA A 1094 22.60 21.05 69.30
N GLY A 1095 21.33 21.00 68.87
CA GLY A 1095 20.23 21.60 69.62
C GLY A 1095 20.19 23.13 69.53
N LEU A 1096 20.63 23.68 68.40
CA LEU A 1096 20.50 25.11 68.08
C LEU A 1096 19.45 25.29 66.99
N THR A 1097 18.75 26.42 67.02
CA THR A 1097 17.69 26.75 66.08
C THR A 1097 17.81 28.17 65.58
N VAL A 1098 17.72 28.37 64.27
CA VAL A 1098 17.56 29.70 63.65
C VAL A 1098 16.13 29.84 63.13
N ARG A 1099 15.55 31.03 63.30
CA ARG A 1099 14.25 31.43 62.75
C ARG A 1099 14.49 32.76 62.02
N PHE A 1100 14.17 32.85 60.74
CA PHE A 1100 14.38 34.05 59.92
C PHE A 1100 13.30 34.14 58.84
N ALA A 1101 13.04 35.33 58.31
CA ALA A 1101 12.04 35.52 57.28
C ALA A 1101 12.53 34.94 55.95
N GLU A 1102 11.66 34.31 55.16
CA GLU A 1102 12.01 33.84 53.81
C GLU A 1102 12.58 34.95 52.91
N SER A 1103 12.20 36.20 53.15
CA SER A 1103 12.69 37.41 52.47
C SER A 1103 14.18 37.67 52.71
N ASP A 1104 14.79 37.15 53.78
CA ASP A 1104 16.25 37.20 54.02
C ASP A 1104 17.06 36.33 53.04
N VAL A 1105 16.38 35.47 52.28
CA VAL A 1105 16.93 34.67 51.18
C VAL A 1105 16.40 35.21 49.86
N ARG A 1106 17.28 35.79 49.04
CA ARG A 1106 16.88 36.22 47.69
C ARG A 1106 16.52 35.00 46.80
N PRO A 1107 15.55 35.13 45.89
CA PRO A 1107 15.32 34.11 44.87
C PRO A 1107 16.56 34.00 43.96
N MET A 1108 16.94 32.78 43.60
CA MET A 1108 18.10 32.47 42.76
C MET A 1108 17.73 31.46 41.68
N GLY A 1109 18.54 31.39 40.62
CA GLY A 1109 18.38 30.40 39.55
C GLY A 1109 18.60 28.96 40.03
N ARG A 1110 18.07 27.99 39.29
CA ARG A 1110 18.12 26.54 39.60
C ARG A 1110 19.53 25.96 39.73
N ASP A 1111 20.47 26.44 38.93
CA ASP A 1111 21.88 26.00 38.87
C ASP A 1111 22.80 26.78 39.82
N THR A 1112 22.29 27.16 40.99
CA THR A 1112 23.05 27.87 42.03
C THR A 1112 23.09 27.09 43.33
N THR A 1113 24.11 27.33 44.16
CA THR A 1113 24.37 26.64 45.44
C THR A 1113 23.53 27.18 46.61
N GLY A 1114 23.10 28.44 46.57
CA GLY A 1114 22.37 29.08 47.68
C GLY A 1114 23.26 29.92 48.61
N VAL A 1115 22.70 30.32 49.74
CA VAL A 1115 23.33 31.16 50.77
C VAL A 1115 23.29 30.46 52.13
N ARG A 1116 24.18 30.81 53.06
CA ARG A 1116 24.21 30.16 54.39
C ARG A 1116 22.96 30.46 55.20
N GLY A 1117 22.10 29.47 55.48
CA GLY A 1117 20.90 29.63 56.32
C GLY A 1117 21.19 29.53 57.81
N MET A 1118 22.11 28.64 58.20
CA MET A 1118 22.54 28.44 59.58
C MET A 1118 24.06 28.21 59.61
N ASP A 1119 24.75 28.76 60.61
CA ASP A 1119 26.14 28.42 60.89
C ASP A 1119 26.20 27.22 61.85
N VAL A 1120 26.54 26.05 61.31
CA VAL A 1120 26.61 24.79 62.06
C VAL A 1120 28.03 24.45 62.56
N GLY A 1121 29.04 25.26 62.26
CA GLY A 1121 30.44 24.96 62.62
C GLY A 1121 31.05 23.79 61.81
N SER A 1122 32.24 23.31 62.21
CA SER A 1122 32.99 22.25 61.49
C SER A 1122 32.35 20.87 61.57
N ASP A 1123 31.69 20.54 62.70
CA ASP A 1123 31.17 19.19 62.98
C ASP A 1123 29.65 19.16 63.17
N GLY A 1124 28.98 20.30 62.98
CA GLY A 1124 27.53 20.39 63.06
C GLY A 1124 26.86 20.17 61.72
N ARG A 1125 25.63 19.64 61.77
CA ARG A 1125 24.76 19.50 60.60
C ARG A 1125 23.33 19.90 60.94
N VAL A 1126 22.62 20.43 59.95
CA VAL A 1126 21.18 20.66 60.03
C VAL A 1126 20.47 19.31 59.91
N ILE A 1127 19.46 19.10 60.75
CA ILE A 1127 18.66 17.88 60.77
C ILE A 1127 17.20 18.11 60.37
N ALA A 1128 16.74 19.36 60.41
CA ALA A 1128 15.40 19.72 59.94
C ALA A 1128 15.36 21.18 59.45
N MET A 1129 14.52 21.42 58.45
CA MET A 1129 14.07 22.75 58.01
C MET A 1129 12.57 22.68 57.76
N ASP A 1130 11.83 23.66 58.27
CA ASP A 1130 10.38 23.75 58.08
C ASP A 1130 9.90 25.21 58.09
N ILE A 1131 8.62 25.41 57.80
CA ILE A 1131 7.96 26.72 57.88
C ILE A 1131 7.44 26.95 59.30
N ALA A 1132 7.78 28.11 59.86
CA ALA A 1132 7.41 28.51 61.20
C ALA A 1132 6.18 29.42 61.20
N ARG A 1133 5.19 29.05 61.99
CA ARG A 1133 4.01 29.88 62.30
C ARG A 1133 3.79 29.91 63.81
N ASP A 1134 3.38 31.06 64.35
CA ASP A 1134 3.29 31.27 65.80
C ASP A 1134 2.26 30.38 66.52
N ASP A 1135 1.29 29.82 65.78
CA ASP A 1135 0.28 28.87 66.25
C ASP A 1135 0.81 27.42 66.38
N MET A 1136 2.04 27.16 65.93
CA MET A 1136 2.64 25.82 65.92
C MET A 1136 3.69 25.63 67.03
N ASP A 1137 4.01 24.37 67.32
CA ASP A 1137 5.09 23.98 68.21
C ASP A 1137 6.26 23.38 67.42
N LEU A 1138 7.50 23.72 67.79
CA LEU A 1138 8.67 22.94 67.39
C LEU A 1138 8.83 21.75 68.34
N LEU A 1139 8.64 20.54 67.81
CA LEU A 1139 9.00 19.29 68.47
C LEU A 1139 10.48 18.99 68.22
N VAL A 1140 11.19 18.65 69.30
CA VAL A 1140 12.59 18.20 69.23
C VAL A 1140 12.72 16.88 70.00
N LEU A 1141 13.48 15.94 69.44
CA LEU A 1141 13.70 14.60 69.99
C LEU A 1141 15.18 14.22 69.96
N THR A 1142 15.68 13.67 71.06
CA THR A 1142 17.06 13.19 71.20
C THR A 1142 17.18 11.70 70.84
N GLU A 1143 18.40 11.28 70.53
CA GLU A 1143 18.75 9.90 70.14
C GLU A 1143 18.37 8.87 71.23
N ASN A 1144 18.36 9.25 72.51
CA ASN A 1144 17.97 8.37 73.62
C ASN A 1144 16.47 8.46 73.98
N GLY A 1145 15.62 8.97 73.09
CA GLY A 1145 14.16 8.93 73.23
C GLY A 1145 13.57 9.99 74.16
N TYR A 1146 14.27 11.10 74.40
CA TYR A 1146 13.74 12.25 75.15
C TYR A 1146 13.30 13.34 74.19
N GLY A 1147 12.11 13.91 74.41
CA GLY A 1147 11.59 14.96 73.54
C GLY A 1147 10.74 15.99 74.28
N LYS A 1148 10.49 17.10 73.59
CA LYS A 1148 9.61 18.17 74.07
C LYS A 1148 9.03 18.94 72.89
N ARG A 1149 7.90 19.61 73.14
CA ARG A 1149 7.34 20.63 72.28
C ARG A 1149 7.65 22.01 72.84
N THR A 1150 7.92 22.98 71.98
CA THR A 1150 8.08 24.37 72.38
C THR A 1150 7.43 25.26 71.34
N GLN A 1151 6.53 26.14 71.79
CA GLN A 1151 5.81 27.05 70.90
C GLN A 1151 6.77 27.90 70.07
N ILE A 1152 6.47 28.03 68.78
CA ILE A 1152 7.33 28.74 67.83
C ILE A 1152 7.55 30.20 68.24
N GLY A 1153 6.54 30.87 68.80
CA GLY A 1153 6.65 32.23 69.35
C GLY A 1153 7.72 32.41 70.44
N GLN A 1154 8.20 31.34 71.10
CA GLN A 1154 9.32 31.46 72.05
C GLN A 1154 10.69 31.58 71.36
N TYR A 1155 10.79 31.22 70.08
CA TYR A 1155 12.00 31.38 69.28
C TYR A 1155 12.00 32.78 68.67
N ARG A 1156 12.80 33.67 69.24
CA ARG A 1156 13.04 35.00 68.66
C ARG A 1156 13.58 34.87 67.23
N MET A 1157 13.21 35.82 66.38
CA MET A 1157 13.84 35.99 65.07
C MET A 1157 15.34 36.23 65.22
N THR A 1158 16.11 35.52 64.41
CA THR A 1158 17.57 35.61 64.30
C THR A 1158 17.94 36.03 62.89
N LYS A 1159 19.14 36.58 62.69
CA LYS A 1159 19.64 36.80 61.32
C LYS A 1159 19.94 35.46 60.66
N ARG A 1160 19.60 35.34 59.37
CA ARG A 1160 20.04 34.23 58.51
C ARG A 1160 21.56 34.02 58.62
N GLY A 1161 21.99 32.78 58.80
CA GLY A 1161 23.40 32.40 58.94
C GLY A 1161 23.96 32.55 60.36
N ALA A 1162 23.13 32.85 61.36
CA ALA A 1162 23.54 32.79 62.76
C ALA A 1162 23.75 31.34 63.23
N LYS A 1163 24.45 31.17 64.36
CA LYS A 1163 24.56 29.86 65.04
C LYS A 1163 23.24 29.37 65.64
N GLY A 1164 22.28 30.27 65.84
CA GLY A 1164 20.97 29.95 66.41
C GLY A 1164 20.90 30.04 67.94
N VAL A 1165 19.67 29.96 68.46
CA VAL A 1165 19.37 29.93 69.89
C VAL A 1165 19.17 28.49 70.35
N LYS A 1166 19.47 28.22 71.62
CA LYS A 1166 19.34 26.88 72.20
C LYS A 1166 17.88 26.41 72.20
N THR A 1167 17.62 25.26 71.59
CA THR A 1167 16.29 24.63 71.48
C THR A 1167 16.08 23.49 72.47
N ILE A 1168 17.16 22.92 73.01
CA ILE A 1168 17.11 21.87 74.03
C ILE A 1168 18.40 21.86 74.86
N GLY A 1169 18.29 21.52 76.15
CA GLY A 1169 19.44 21.20 76.99
C GLY A 1169 19.95 19.78 76.74
N LEU A 1170 20.96 19.61 75.88
CA LEU A 1170 21.61 18.31 75.69
C LEU A 1170 22.51 17.97 76.89
N THR A 1171 22.50 16.71 77.30
CA THR A 1171 23.34 16.10 78.35
C THR A 1171 23.87 14.77 77.82
N GLU A 1172 25.06 14.31 78.24
CA GLU A 1172 25.63 13.03 77.76
C GLU A 1172 24.63 11.86 77.88
N ARG A 1173 23.87 11.78 78.97
CA ARG A 1173 22.83 10.75 79.18
C ARG A 1173 21.70 10.75 78.14
N LYS A 1174 21.42 11.88 77.48
CA LYS A 1174 20.27 12.04 76.57
C LYS A 1174 20.66 11.98 75.09
N GLY A 1175 21.95 11.97 74.76
CA GLY A 1175 22.45 11.90 73.39
C GLY A 1175 22.25 13.19 72.58
N GLY A 1176 22.62 13.17 71.30
CA GLY A 1176 22.40 14.27 70.37
C GLY A 1176 20.94 14.39 69.94
N LEU A 1177 20.62 15.39 69.13
CA LEU A 1177 19.27 15.53 68.58
C LEU A 1177 19.09 14.58 67.38
N ALA A 1178 18.10 13.69 67.45
CA ALA A 1178 17.76 12.71 66.42
C ALA A 1178 16.77 13.25 65.39
N GLY A 1179 15.86 14.14 65.80
CA GLY A 1179 14.87 14.71 64.88
C GLY A 1179 14.23 15.98 65.42
N ALA A 1180 13.70 16.79 64.50
CA ALA A 1180 12.91 17.97 64.81
C ALA A 1180 11.82 18.14 63.74
N LEU A 1181 10.61 18.50 64.17
CA LEU A 1181 9.44 18.70 63.31
C LEU A 1181 8.62 19.87 63.83
N VAL A 1182 8.05 20.67 62.92
CA VAL A 1182 7.03 21.65 63.30
C VAL A 1182 5.68 20.94 63.31
N VAL A 1183 4.98 20.97 64.45
CA VAL A 1183 3.80 20.15 64.70
C VAL A 1183 2.67 20.99 65.29
N ARG A 1184 1.43 20.58 65.04
CA ARG A 1184 0.23 21.04 65.75
C ARG A 1184 -0.18 20.01 66.79
N GLU A 1185 -0.90 20.47 67.81
CA GLU A 1185 -1.25 19.64 68.98
C GLU A 1185 -2.11 18.41 68.63
N HIS A 1186 -2.99 18.52 67.66
CA HIS A 1186 -3.88 17.44 67.22
C HIS A 1186 -3.19 16.41 66.30
N GLN A 1187 -1.96 16.66 65.85
CA GLN A 1187 -1.26 15.75 64.94
C GLN A 1187 -0.65 14.58 65.70
N GLU A 1188 -0.55 13.43 65.04
CA GLU A 1188 0.11 12.26 65.61
C GLU A 1188 1.53 12.09 65.06
N LEU A 1189 2.40 11.51 65.87
CA LEU A 1189 3.82 11.32 65.56
C LEU A 1189 4.14 9.85 65.60
N VAL A 1190 4.99 9.40 64.69
CA VAL A 1190 5.57 8.06 64.70
C VAL A 1190 7.08 8.18 64.92
N PHE A 1191 7.57 7.44 65.91
CA PHE A 1191 8.99 7.30 66.25
C PHE A 1191 9.47 5.92 65.84
N ILE A 1192 10.67 5.82 65.28
CA ILE A 1192 11.28 4.57 64.85
C ILE A 1192 12.66 4.45 65.49
N SER A 1193 12.98 3.32 66.14
CA SER A 1193 14.33 3.02 66.64
C SER A 1193 15.20 2.32 65.60
N VAL A 1194 16.52 2.32 65.79
CA VAL A 1194 17.47 1.59 64.93
C VAL A 1194 17.21 0.08 64.96
N GLY A 1195 16.76 -0.45 66.10
CA GLY A 1195 16.29 -1.83 66.25
C GLY A 1195 14.92 -2.15 65.63
N GLY A 1196 14.30 -1.19 64.92
CA GLY A 1196 13.02 -1.39 64.22
C GLY A 1196 11.77 -1.24 65.10
N MET A 1197 11.89 -0.72 66.32
CA MET A 1197 10.73 -0.48 67.19
C MET A 1197 10.00 0.79 66.73
N VAL A 1198 8.69 0.67 66.46
CA VAL A 1198 7.85 1.79 66.02
C VAL A 1198 6.85 2.18 67.12
N GLN A 1199 6.84 3.44 67.53
CA GLN A 1199 5.92 3.98 68.54
C GLN A 1199 5.12 5.17 67.99
N ARG A 1200 3.78 5.09 68.02
CA ARG A 1200 2.89 6.20 67.67
C ARG A 1200 2.47 6.96 68.93
N THR A 1201 2.59 8.28 68.93
CA THR A 1201 2.23 9.14 70.07
C THR A 1201 1.59 10.42 69.54
N ALA A 1202 0.45 10.83 70.08
CA ALA A 1202 -0.13 12.13 69.76
C ALA A 1202 0.85 13.26 70.17
N ALA A 1203 1.04 14.27 69.31
CA ALA A 1203 1.88 15.43 69.62
C ALA A 1203 1.42 16.09 70.92
N GLY A 1204 0.10 16.22 71.11
CA GLY A 1204 -0.54 16.65 72.37
C GLY A 1204 -0.03 15.93 73.64
N GLY A 1205 0.28 14.64 73.55
CA GLY A 1205 0.79 13.84 74.66
C GLY A 1205 2.23 14.16 75.07
N ILE A 1206 2.98 14.91 74.26
CA ILE A 1206 4.36 15.33 74.57
C ILE A 1206 4.33 16.69 75.25
N SER A 1207 4.97 16.78 76.41
CA SER A 1207 4.97 17.98 77.25
C SER A 1207 5.50 19.22 76.51
N ARG A 1208 4.72 20.31 76.56
CA ARG A 1208 5.16 21.64 76.11
C ARG A 1208 6.05 22.26 77.19
N GLN A 1209 7.30 22.51 76.85
CA GLN A 1209 8.33 23.04 77.77
C GLN A 1209 9.08 24.21 77.14
N GLY A 1210 9.73 25.02 77.97
CA GLY A 1210 10.59 26.11 77.51
C GLY A 1210 11.77 25.63 76.65
N ARG A 1211 12.38 26.56 75.91
CA ARG A 1211 13.49 26.29 74.98
C ARG A 1211 14.68 25.57 75.63
N SER A 1212 15.14 26.01 76.80
CA SER A 1212 16.34 25.44 77.44
C SER A 1212 16.08 24.15 78.24
N ALA A 1213 14.83 23.67 78.30
CA ALA A 1213 14.50 22.43 79.01
C ALA A 1213 15.13 21.21 78.32
N THR A 1214 15.29 20.12 79.07
CA THR A 1214 15.96 18.88 78.59
C THR A 1214 14.97 17.84 78.03
N GLY A 1215 13.67 18.12 78.08
CA GLY A 1215 12.60 17.23 77.59
C GLY A 1215 12.26 16.05 78.50
N VAL A 1216 11.09 15.46 78.27
CA VAL A 1216 10.58 14.27 78.95
C VAL A 1216 10.87 13.02 78.12
N ARG A 1217 10.79 11.84 78.71
CA ARG A 1217 10.95 10.60 77.96
C ARG A 1217 9.71 10.40 77.08
N VAL A 1218 9.92 10.37 75.78
CA VAL A 1218 8.86 10.17 74.76
C VAL A 1218 8.85 8.72 74.28
N MET A 1219 10.03 8.08 74.22
CA MET A 1219 10.17 6.68 73.80
C MET A 1219 10.99 5.88 74.82
N ASN A 1220 10.48 4.69 75.19
CA ASN A 1220 11.21 3.74 76.04
C ASN A 1220 12.08 2.82 75.19
N LEU A 1221 13.33 3.23 74.94
CA LEU A 1221 14.33 2.41 74.23
C LEU A 1221 14.93 1.32 75.14
N LYS A 1222 15.32 0.18 74.55
CA LYS A 1222 16.13 -0.87 75.20
C LYS A 1222 17.58 -0.39 75.41
N GLU A 1223 18.35 -1.04 76.28
CA GLU A 1223 19.80 -0.78 76.39
C GLU A 1223 20.46 -0.95 75.00
N ASP A 1224 21.28 0.02 74.60
CA ASP A 1224 21.96 0.15 73.30
C ASP A 1224 21.09 0.44 72.04
N ASP A 1225 19.79 0.76 72.18
CA ASP A 1225 18.94 1.18 71.05
C ASP A 1225 18.80 2.72 70.99
N LEU A 1226 18.73 3.28 69.77
CA LEU A 1226 18.67 4.72 69.51
C LEU A 1226 17.45 5.05 68.63
N VAL A 1227 16.89 6.25 68.78
CA VAL A 1227 15.89 6.74 67.82
C VAL A 1227 16.55 7.00 66.47
N SER A 1228 16.00 6.39 65.42
CA SER A 1228 16.42 6.52 64.03
C SER A 1228 15.68 7.65 63.30
N ALA A 1229 14.36 7.75 63.46
CA ALA A 1229 13.55 8.75 62.77
C ALA A 1229 12.27 9.13 63.53
N VAL A 1230 11.74 10.31 63.21
CA VAL A 1230 10.42 10.79 63.64
C VAL A 1230 9.68 11.35 62.42
N ALA A 1231 8.40 11.01 62.27
CA ALA A 1231 7.55 11.50 61.19
C ALA A 1231 6.17 11.91 61.72
N LEU A 1232 5.54 12.86 61.03
CA LEU A 1232 4.15 13.26 61.26
C LEU A 1232 3.21 12.26 60.57
N VAL A 1233 2.16 11.85 61.28
CA VAL A 1233 1.02 11.13 60.72
C VAL A 1233 -0.04 12.15 60.35
N VAL A 1234 -0.38 12.20 59.07
CA VAL A 1234 -1.46 13.05 58.57
C VAL A 1234 -2.80 12.44 59.00
N ASP A 1235 -3.56 13.12 59.85
CA ASP A 1235 -4.91 12.72 60.26
C ASP A 1235 -5.94 13.45 59.38
N THR A 1236 -6.87 12.70 58.79
CA THR A 1236 -7.94 13.21 57.93
C THR A 1236 -9.16 13.57 58.80
N GLY A 1237 -9.37 14.85 59.06
CA GLY A 1237 -10.53 15.34 59.81
C GLY A 1237 -11.86 15.08 59.07
N ASP A 1238 -12.89 14.69 59.84
CA ASP A 1238 -14.28 14.65 59.39
C ASP A 1238 -14.83 16.09 59.27
N GLU A 1239 -15.18 16.52 58.06
CA GLU A 1239 -16.09 17.65 57.82
C GLU A 1239 -17.35 17.14 57.10
N GLU A 1240 -18.50 17.36 57.73
CA GLU A 1240 -19.84 17.05 57.19
C GLU A 1240 -20.16 17.97 56.00
N VAL A 1241 -20.61 17.39 54.88
CA VAL A 1241 -21.12 18.14 53.72
C VAL A 1241 -22.58 17.78 53.48
N GLU A 1242 -23.44 18.78 53.65
CA GLU A 1242 -24.88 18.77 53.34
C GLU A 1242 -25.16 18.56 51.84
N ALA A 1243 -26.24 17.82 51.53
CA ALA A 1243 -26.70 17.57 50.17
C ALA A 1243 -27.57 18.72 49.63
N PRO A 1244 -27.41 19.16 48.37
CA PRO A 1244 -28.41 20.00 47.71
C PRO A 1244 -29.41 19.19 46.87
N ALA A 1245 -30.64 19.70 46.90
CA ALA A 1245 -31.88 19.12 46.43
C ALA A 1245 -32.04 19.06 44.91
N GLY A 1246 -32.81 18.06 44.44
CA GLY A 1246 -33.30 17.97 43.07
C GLY A 1246 -34.70 18.57 42.87
N THR A 1247 -34.97 19.01 41.64
CA THR A 1247 -36.29 19.23 41.02
C THR A 1247 -36.10 19.09 39.50
N GLY A 1248 -36.57 18.03 38.82
CA GLY A 1248 -37.92 17.84 38.22
C GLY A 1248 -37.95 18.43 36.80
N ARG A 1249 -38.35 17.78 35.69
CA ARG A 1249 -39.53 16.94 35.31
C ARG A 1249 -39.26 16.37 33.89
N ASP A 1250 -39.48 15.09 33.59
CA ASP A 1250 -40.73 14.34 33.25
C ASP A 1250 -41.17 14.34 31.77
N GLY A 1251 -41.58 13.14 31.35
CA GLY A 1251 -42.35 12.80 30.15
C GLY A 1251 -41.71 11.64 29.37
N SER A 1252 -42.22 10.42 29.19
CA SER A 1252 -43.43 9.67 29.61
C SER A 1252 -43.42 8.40 28.74
N SER A 1253 -43.61 7.21 29.32
CA SER A 1253 -43.73 5.90 28.65
C SER A 1253 -45.01 5.78 27.77
N PRO A 1254 -45.24 4.72 26.95
CA PRO A 1254 -45.63 3.38 27.45
C PRO A 1254 -45.26 2.19 26.47
N PRO A 1255 -45.83 0.96 26.51
CA PRO A 1255 -45.23 -0.21 27.20
C PRO A 1255 -45.37 -1.60 26.46
N ASP A 1256 -44.88 -2.66 27.14
CA ASP A 1256 -45.28 -4.09 27.16
C ASP A 1256 -45.29 -4.93 25.85
N SER A 1257 -44.88 -6.20 25.81
CA SER A 1257 -45.20 -7.31 26.73
C SER A 1257 -44.19 -8.48 26.70
N ALA A 1258 -44.17 -9.21 27.81
CA ALA A 1258 -43.28 -10.32 28.16
C ALA A 1258 -43.72 -11.73 27.67
N GLN A 1259 -42.89 -12.72 28.04
CA GLN A 1259 -43.02 -14.21 27.97
C GLN A 1259 -42.62 -14.80 26.62
N GLY A 1260 -41.68 -15.75 26.48
CA GLY A 1260 -41.21 -16.81 27.37
C GLY A 1260 -41.61 -18.14 26.76
N ASP A 1261 -40.67 -18.94 26.21
CA ASP A 1261 -40.54 -20.37 26.53
C ASP A 1261 -39.37 -21.05 25.77
N ALA A 1262 -39.00 -22.20 26.31
CA ALA A 1262 -37.86 -23.05 25.97
C ALA A 1262 -37.85 -23.70 24.57
N SER A 1263 -36.64 -24.16 24.20
CA SER A 1263 -36.29 -25.43 23.53
C SER A 1263 -35.45 -25.33 22.24
N ALA A 1264 -34.45 -26.23 22.17
CA ALA A 1264 -33.44 -26.54 21.15
C ALA A 1264 -32.09 -25.80 21.23
#